data_AF-A0A1Y2W747-F1
#
_entry.id   AF-A0A1Y2W747-F1
#
_cell.length_a   1.000
_cell.length_b   1.000
_cell.length_c   1.000
_cell.angle_alpha   90.00
_cell.angle_beta   90.00
_cell.angle_gamma   90.00
#
_symmetry.space_group_name_H-M   'P 1'
#
loop_
_entity.id
_entity.type
_entity.pdbx_description
1 polymer ?
#
loop_
_entity_poly.entity_id
_entity_poly.type
_entity_poly.pdbx_seq_one_letter_code
_entity_poly.pdbx_strand_id
1 'polypeptide(L)'
;MDSGRLPMDDLVSALQHGLQECTRHHDNKCQVTPIVERSPERITDWVIDCSEYCIVPGETVAKYAALSYVWNPPNTGNQTSAERMMLQRENLGKLRMSGYLHEVAESLPMVVRDSIDFVQRSSVRYLWVDCLCIIQHDETTSDGVKKMKGIYSGAYFTIIAAASSPRLYGSRTDTTRIINTKGVPDAGSLHGALLTSHWATRGWTFQEQLLSKRSFIFLDETEFWDCQGAIWLSKSLTNSQGGFNNINLVIEKEPTANRKLSQDLATVSMPNFRLYMELICRYNHRDLTYTQDALPAISGVLDTLTNSFSSGFISGLPADFFDLALLWQPFTTAKRRICSGKKQRSSPPLPSWSWVGWQCRIDPANLRKYSSCEVRSDNRYPVTPHWRRTWKLADWIGSTDEGDECKIRDDPGILEQYNGARDPIDYSTKTTYKAEQGTGYTFQGPETSRYSHESNPESVFHAPKIFGCQRYKAFLSCTTSTARFKIRRIIFPHKGVPAQRRRYRASLNISVLDTPFYQDEPDFDACCPVVILEDNEGRWAGLLKMMENDPNINVQQEVEVAAISQGSSSYINAALTYEERVDRMVSECYQRMEEEADRMDLGPSFLHDMDCRDYEMALPNKWKTEVYDFYNVLWIKERGGVMERKAIGRVRKHIWDESHKTEQTIRLG
;
A
#
# COMPACT_ATOMS: atom_id res chain seq x y z
N MET A 1 -21.96 -32.80 13.08
CA MET A 1 -21.55 -31.45 13.50
C MET A 1 -20.12 -31.29 13.03
N ASP A 2 -19.95 -30.84 11.78
CA ASP A 2 -18.62 -30.70 11.18
C ASP A 2 -17.93 -29.48 11.76
N SER A 3 -16.81 -29.69 12.45
CA SER A 3 -15.81 -28.63 12.62
C SER A 3 -15.42 -28.17 11.22
N GLY A 4 -15.70 -26.92 10.85
CA GLY A 4 -15.59 -26.44 9.47
C GLY A 4 -14.23 -26.61 8.78
N ARG A 5 -13.17 -27.03 9.49
CA ARG A 5 -11.81 -27.29 9.00
C ARG A 5 -11.60 -28.74 8.58
N LEU A 6 -10.81 -28.92 7.52
CA LEU A 6 -10.44 -30.25 7.00
C LEU A 6 -9.47 -30.99 7.96
N PRO A 7 -9.55 -32.32 8.06
CA PRO A 7 -8.49 -33.16 8.62
C PRO A 7 -7.11 -32.87 8.00
N MET A 8 -6.04 -33.18 8.73
CA MET A 8 -4.66 -32.95 8.25
C MET A 8 -4.40 -33.57 6.88
N ASP A 9 -4.81 -34.83 6.67
CA ASP A 9 -4.57 -35.53 5.40
C ASP A 9 -5.32 -34.88 4.24
N ASP A 10 -6.51 -34.35 4.49
CA ASP A 10 -7.29 -33.58 3.51
C ASP A 10 -6.66 -32.21 3.21
N LEU A 11 -6.09 -31.53 4.22
CA LEU A 11 -5.36 -30.28 4.01
C LEU A 11 -4.10 -30.49 3.16
N VAL A 12 -3.37 -31.57 3.43
CA VAL A 12 -2.17 -31.97 2.67
C VAL A 12 -2.56 -32.31 1.23
N SER A 13 -3.65 -33.08 1.05
CA SER A 13 -4.21 -33.40 -0.27
C SER A 13 -4.62 -32.13 -1.03
N ALA A 14 -5.33 -31.21 -0.37
CA ALA A 14 -5.70 -29.92 -0.96
C ALA A 14 -4.47 -29.12 -1.41
N LEU A 15 -3.44 -29.03 -0.57
CA LEU A 15 -2.18 -28.36 -0.91
C LEU A 15 -1.51 -29.00 -2.13
N GLN A 16 -1.38 -30.33 -2.14
CA GLN A 16 -0.75 -31.06 -3.24
C GLN A 16 -1.50 -30.87 -4.55
N HIS A 17 -2.84 -30.94 -4.53
CA HIS A 17 -3.68 -30.65 -5.69
C HIS A 17 -3.56 -29.20 -6.16
N GLY A 18 -3.59 -28.22 -5.25
CA GLY A 18 -3.40 -26.81 -5.58
C GLY A 18 -2.05 -26.55 -6.26
N LEU A 19 -0.99 -27.20 -5.77
CA LEU A 19 0.34 -27.15 -6.38
C LEU A 19 0.38 -27.78 -7.78
N GLN A 20 -0.25 -28.94 -7.96
CA GLN A 20 -0.31 -29.63 -9.24
C GLN A 20 -1.07 -28.81 -10.28
N GLU A 21 -2.27 -28.32 -9.95
CA GLU A 21 -3.08 -27.50 -10.86
C GLU A 21 -2.44 -26.16 -11.17
N CYS A 22 -1.81 -25.51 -10.18
CA CYS A 22 -1.04 -24.29 -10.38
C CYS A 22 0.12 -24.51 -11.36
N THR A 23 0.87 -25.61 -11.20
CA THR A 23 1.99 -25.94 -12.09
C THR A 23 1.51 -26.31 -13.49
N ARG A 24 0.37 -27.01 -13.60
CA ARG A 24 -0.22 -27.42 -14.87
C ARG A 24 -0.72 -26.25 -15.72
N HIS A 25 -1.33 -25.24 -15.09
CA HIS A 25 -2.02 -24.16 -15.82
C HIS A 25 -1.35 -22.80 -15.74
N HIS A 26 -0.53 -22.55 -14.73
CA HIS A 26 -0.02 -21.21 -14.41
C HIS A 26 1.49 -21.12 -14.37
N ASP A 27 2.23 -22.08 -14.93
CA ASP A 27 3.69 -22.15 -14.81
C ASP A 27 4.36 -20.82 -15.21
N ASN A 28 3.98 -20.24 -16.34
CA ASN A 28 4.51 -18.96 -16.84
C ASN A 28 4.39 -17.76 -15.85
N LYS A 29 3.47 -17.82 -14.88
CA LYS A 29 3.25 -16.74 -13.88
C LYS A 29 3.62 -17.16 -12.45
N CYS A 30 3.43 -18.44 -12.13
CA CYS A 30 3.58 -19.00 -10.79
C CYS A 30 4.88 -19.80 -10.61
N GLN A 31 5.71 -19.94 -11.65
CA GLN A 31 7.00 -20.61 -11.55
C GLN A 31 7.89 -19.84 -10.58
N VAL A 32 8.46 -20.58 -9.63
CA VAL A 32 9.43 -20.06 -8.69
C VAL A 32 10.78 -20.41 -9.27
N THR A 33 11.56 -19.42 -9.72
CA THR A 33 12.95 -19.66 -10.12
C THR A 33 13.70 -20.20 -8.90
N PRO A 34 14.30 -21.41 -8.98
CA PRO A 34 15.01 -22.01 -7.86
C PRO A 34 16.13 -21.12 -7.32
N ILE A 35 16.47 -21.27 -6.04
CA ILE A 35 17.52 -20.49 -5.36
C ILE A 35 18.84 -20.50 -6.15
N VAL A 36 19.14 -21.61 -6.82
CA VAL A 36 20.43 -21.85 -7.52
C VAL A 36 20.61 -21.01 -8.80
N GLU A 37 19.53 -20.51 -9.39
CA GLU A 37 19.54 -19.74 -10.64
C GLU A 37 19.44 -18.21 -10.42
N ARG A 38 19.15 -17.79 -9.19
CA ARG A 38 19.22 -16.39 -8.79
C ARG A 38 20.65 -16.11 -8.32
N SER A 39 21.15 -14.89 -8.57
CA SER A 39 22.51 -14.42 -8.20
C SER A 39 23.05 -15.07 -6.90
N PRO A 40 24.37 -15.38 -6.78
CA PRO A 40 24.97 -16.18 -5.69
C PRO A 40 24.86 -15.61 -4.25
N GLU A 41 24.02 -14.61 -4.04
CA GLU A 41 23.69 -14.07 -2.73
C GLU A 41 22.69 -14.99 -2.02
N ARG A 42 23.18 -15.62 -0.94
CA ARG A 42 22.48 -16.54 -0.04
C ARG A 42 21.10 -16.01 0.37
N ILE A 43 20.02 -16.56 -0.20
CA ILE A 43 18.64 -16.10 0.04
C ILE A 43 18.22 -16.28 1.51
N THR A 44 18.63 -17.35 2.17
CA THR A 44 18.46 -17.52 3.62
C THR A 44 19.64 -18.27 4.22
N ASP A 45 20.05 -17.88 5.43
CA ASP A 45 21.16 -18.49 6.13
C ASP A 45 20.78 -19.86 6.70
N TRP A 46 19.54 -19.99 7.17
CA TRP A 46 19.01 -21.19 7.80
C TRP A 46 17.62 -21.55 7.28
N VAL A 47 17.30 -22.85 7.30
CA VAL A 47 15.95 -23.39 7.15
C VAL A 47 15.77 -24.55 8.11
N ILE A 48 14.53 -24.88 8.44
CA ILE A 48 14.18 -26.09 9.20
C ILE A 48 14.13 -27.26 8.22
N ASP A 49 14.85 -28.33 8.52
CA ASP A 49 14.63 -29.65 7.94
C ASP A 49 13.50 -30.34 8.71
N CYS A 50 12.31 -30.41 8.12
CA CYS A 50 11.13 -30.98 8.77
C CYS A 50 11.18 -32.51 8.89
N SER A 51 12.08 -33.18 8.17
CA SER A 51 12.30 -34.63 8.32
C SER A 51 13.21 -34.95 9.50
N GLU A 52 14.23 -34.11 9.72
CA GLU A 52 15.21 -34.27 10.79
C GLU A 52 14.87 -33.44 12.04
N TYR A 53 13.82 -32.62 12.02
CA TYR A 53 13.44 -31.71 13.11
C TYR A 53 14.61 -30.89 13.65
N CYS A 54 15.39 -30.27 12.75
CA CYS A 54 16.52 -29.41 13.10
C CYS A 54 16.69 -28.27 12.09
N ILE A 55 17.53 -27.28 12.39
CA ILE A 55 17.91 -26.24 11.43
C ILE A 55 19.17 -26.62 10.66
N VAL A 56 19.18 -26.33 9.36
CA VAL A 56 20.29 -26.60 8.44
C VAL A 56 20.60 -25.35 7.60
N PRO A 57 21.83 -25.21 7.06
CA PRO A 57 22.17 -24.10 6.18
C PRO A 57 21.23 -24.03 4.97
N GLY A 58 20.73 -22.83 4.66
CA GLY A 58 19.76 -22.62 3.58
C GLY A 58 20.35 -22.56 2.17
N GLU A 59 21.67 -22.40 2.05
CA GLU A 59 22.39 -22.10 0.79
C GLU A 59 22.19 -23.17 -0.30
N THR A 60 21.97 -24.42 0.09
CA THR A 60 21.88 -25.56 -0.84
C THR A 60 20.45 -26.03 -1.08
N VAL A 61 19.45 -25.32 -0.56
CA VAL A 61 18.06 -25.79 -0.57
C VAL A 61 17.32 -25.28 -1.81
N ALA A 62 17.05 -26.18 -2.76
CA ALA A 62 16.35 -25.80 -4.00
C ALA A 62 14.85 -25.50 -3.79
N LYS A 63 14.21 -26.11 -2.78
CA LYS A 63 12.76 -26.10 -2.58
C LYS A 63 12.40 -26.08 -1.09
N TYR A 64 11.70 -25.04 -0.66
CA TYR A 64 11.25 -24.85 0.73
C TYR A 64 9.90 -24.15 0.78
N ALA A 65 9.16 -24.33 1.87
CA ALA A 65 7.99 -23.53 2.22
C ALA A 65 8.40 -22.38 3.15
N ALA A 66 7.62 -21.29 3.19
CA ALA A 66 7.79 -20.23 4.18
C ALA A 66 6.56 -20.12 5.08
N LEU A 67 6.73 -19.71 6.33
CA LEU A 67 5.62 -19.41 7.24
C LEU A 67 5.44 -17.89 7.40
N SER A 68 4.21 -17.43 7.29
CA SER A 68 3.77 -16.07 7.63
C SER A 68 2.72 -16.17 8.74
N TYR A 69 3.02 -15.60 9.90
CA TYR A 69 2.19 -15.73 11.10
C TYR A 69 2.40 -14.56 12.06
N VAL A 70 1.50 -14.43 13.04
CA VAL A 70 1.64 -13.44 14.12
C VAL A 70 2.36 -14.07 15.30
N TRP A 71 3.50 -13.50 15.71
CA TRP A 71 4.27 -14.03 16.84
C TRP A 71 3.47 -14.03 18.16
N ASN A 72 2.58 -13.05 18.37
CA ASN A 72 1.72 -12.90 19.54
C ASN A 72 0.25 -12.73 19.13
N PRO A 73 -0.52 -13.82 18.92
CA PRO A 73 -1.95 -13.66 18.66
C PRO A 73 -2.70 -13.24 19.95
N PRO A 74 -3.81 -12.49 19.87
CA PRO A 74 -4.49 -11.86 21.02
C PRO A 74 -4.99 -12.80 22.13
N ASN A 75 -4.90 -14.12 21.96
CA ASN A 75 -5.46 -15.12 22.87
C ASN A 75 -4.40 -16.08 23.49
N THR A 76 -3.10 -15.75 23.44
CA THR A 76 -2.09 -16.47 24.21
C THR A 76 -2.08 -15.96 25.66
N GLY A 77 -3.02 -16.44 26.48
CA GLY A 77 -3.07 -16.09 27.90
C GLY A 77 -1.71 -16.31 28.59
N ASN A 78 -1.26 -15.31 29.36
CA ASN A 78 -0.10 -15.29 30.26
C ASN A 78 1.25 -15.91 29.81
N GLN A 79 1.41 -16.38 28.59
CA GLN A 79 2.72 -16.71 28.02
C GLN A 79 3.40 -15.39 27.66
N THR A 80 4.16 -14.88 28.62
CA THR A 80 5.02 -13.72 28.40
C THR A 80 5.96 -13.99 27.23
N SER A 81 6.27 -12.94 26.47
CA SER A 81 7.20 -12.93 25.33
C SER A 81 8.61 -13.46 25.63
N ALA A 82 8.93 -13.73 26.90
CA ALA A 82 10.20 -14.22 27.39
C ALA A 82 10.42 -15.74 27.24
N GLU A 83 9.39 -16.54 26.92
CA GLU A 83 9.46 -18.01 26.94
C GLU A 83 9.45 -18.68 25.55
N ARG A 84 9.42 -17.92 24.45
CA ARG A 84 9.40 -18.51 23.11
C ARG A 84 10.80 -18.80 22.57
N MET A 85 10.98 -20.02 22.08
CA MET A 85 12.22 -20.41 21.40
C MET A 85 12.43 -19.56 20.14
N MET A 86 13.61 -18.95 20.06
CA MET A 86 14.09 -18.16 18.93
C MET A 86 15.53 -18.56 18.64
N LEU A 87 15.96 -18.50 17.38
CA LEU A 87 17.34 -18.73 17.02
C LEU A 87 18.22 -17.59 17.57
N GLN A 88 19.22 -17.96 18.36
CA GLN A 88 20.25 -17.09 18.92
C GLN A 88 21.62 -17.73 18.68
N ARG A 89 22.72 -16.97 18.80
CA ARG A 89 24.07 -17.54 18.61
C ARG A 89 24.34 -18.68 19.59
N GLU A 90 23.82 -18.57 20.80
CA GLU A 90 24.06 -19.48 21.92
C GLU A 90 23.34 -20.83 21.75
N ASN A 91 22.19 -20.85 21.07
CA ASN A 91 21.40 -22.07 20.88
C ASN A 91 21.53 -22.68 19.47
N LEU A 92 22.21 -21.99 18.54
CA LEU A 92 22.48 -22.47 17.18
C LEU A 92 23.04 -23.91 17.15
N GLY A 93 24.00 -24.21 18.03
CA GLY A 93 24.60 -25.55 18.11
C GLY A 93 23.58 -26.65 18.41
N LYS A 94 22.65 -26.39 19.34
CA LYS A 94 21.59 -27.35 19.72
C LYS A 94 20.51 -27.46 18.64
N LEU A 95 20.07 -26.32 18.09
CA LEU A 95 19.05 -26.29 17.05
C LEU A 95 19.46 -27.05 15.77
N ARG A 96 20.75 -27.24 15.54
CA ARG A 96 21.30 -28.02 14.41
C ARG A 96 21.33 -29.54 14.65
N MET A 97 21.08 -30.00 15.88
CA MET A 97 21.06 -31.44 16.19
C MET A 97 19.76 -32.07 15.67
N SER A 98 19.88 -33.13 14.87
CA SER A 98 18.71 -33.91 14.42
C SER A 98 17.88 -34.37 15.62
N GLY A 99 16.56 -34.20 15.53
CA GLY A 99 15.58 -34.49 16.57
C GLY A 99 15.34 -33.36 17.57
N TYR A 100 16.21 -32.34 17.66
CA TYR A 100 16.14 -31.37 18.76
C TYR A 100 14.84 -30.55 18.78
N LEU A 101 14.32 -30.12 17.62
CA LEU A 101 13.04 -29.40 17.56
C LEU A 101 11.85 -30.28 17.98
N HIS A 102 11.98 -31.60 17.83
CA HIS A 102 10.98 -32.56 18.32
C HIS A 102 11.06 -32.71 19.84
N GLU A 103 12.27 -32.81 20.41
CA GLU A 103 12.48 -32.87 21.86
C GLU A 103 11.94 -31.64 22.60
N VAL A 104 12.06 -30.45 21.99
CA VAL A 104 11.61 -29.17 22.57
C VAL A 104 10.28 -28.68 21.98
N ALA A 105 9.48 -29.58 21.41
CA ALA A 105 8.24 -29.22 20.70
C ALA A 105 7.24 -28.43 21.56
N GLU A 106 7.27 -28.57 22.89
CA GLU A 106 6.44 -27.81 23.82
C GLU A 106 6.87 -26.35 23.99
N SER A 107 8.14 -26.04 23.71
CA SER A 107 8.69 -24.68 23.73
C SER A 107 8.49 -23.95 22.39
N LEU A 108 8.06 -24.66 21.35
CA LEU A 108 7.75 -24.06 20.05
C LEU A 108 6.34 -23.47 20.04
N PRO A 109 6.14 -22.33 19.35
CA PRO A 109 4.79 -21.84 19.07
C PRO A 109 3.97 -22.92 18.36
N MET A 110 2.71 -23.09 18.76
CA MET A 110 1.84 -24.13 18.21
C MET A 110 1.75 -24.07 16.68
N VAL A 111 1.61 -22.87 16.12
CA VAL A 111 1.61 -22.62 14.66
C VAL A 111 2.89 -23.10 13.98
N VAL A 112 4.05 -22.96 14.62
CA VAL A 112 5.34 -23.41 14.08
C VAL A 112 5.41 -24.94 14.07
N ARG A 113 5.03 -25.58 15.19
CA ARG A 113 4.96 -27.05 15.28
C ARG A 113 4.00 -27.63 14.23
N ASP A 114 2.80 -27.06 14.16
CA ASP A 114 1.78 -27.45 13.19
C ASP A 114 2.29 -27.24 11.74
N SER A 115 3.06 -26.19 11.48
CA SER A 115 3.67 -25.94 10.16
C SER A 115 4.74 -26.98 9.80
N ILE A 116 5.56 -27.39 10.77
CA ILE A 116 6.57 -28.45 10.56
C ILE A 116 5.89 -29.76 10.15
N ASP A 117 4.85 -30.18 10.89
CA ASP A 117 4.08 -31.41 10.58
C ASP A 117 3.38 -31.30 9.22
N PHE A 118 2.76 -30.15 8.93
CA PHE A 118 2.09 -29.91 7.65
C PHE A 118 3.06 -29.98 6.46
N VAL A 119 4.24 -29.35 6.57
CA VAL A 119 5.27 -29.37 5.52
C VAL A 119 5.83 -30.76 5.33
N GLN A 120 6.19 -31.45 6.41
CA GLN A 120 6.72 -32.82 6.38
C GLN A 120 5.80 -33.77 5.59
N ARG A 121 4.47 -33.65 5.75
CA ARG A 121 3.48 -34.47 5.03
C ARG A 121 3.23 -34.03 3.59
N SER A 122 3.53 -32.78 3.24
CA SER A 122 3.26 -32.19 1.92
C SER A 122 4.25 -32.58 0.80
N SER A 123 5.23 -33.44 1.08
CA SER A 123 6.35 -33.75 0.18
C SER A 123 7.30 -32.56 -0.09
N VAL A 124 7.29 -31.56 0.78
CA VAL A 124 8.33 -30.52 0.89
C VAL A 124 9.12 -30.77 2.17
N ARG A 125 10.44 -30.76 2.08
CA ARG A 125 11.31 -31.10 3.22
C ARG A 125 11.63 -29.92 4.12
N TYR A 126 11.76 -28.73 3.53
CA TYR A 126 12.31 -27.58 4.22
C TYR A 126 11.26 -26.51 4.48
N LEU A 127 11.31 -25.90 5.66
CA LEU A 127 10.44 -24.81 6.08
C LEU A 127 11.29 -23.64 6.58
N TRP A 128 10.98 -22.44 6.13
CA TRP A 128 11.54 -21.20 6.65
C TRP A 128 10.57 -20.55 7.64
N VAL A 129 11.07 -20.23 8.83
CA VAL A 129 10.33 -19.54 9.91
C VAL A 129 11.23 -18.45 10.46
N ASP A 130 10.80 -17.19 10.39
CA ASP A 130 11.58 -16.02 10.78
C ASP A 130 12.23 -16.14 12.17
N CYS A 131 11.50 -16.59 13.19
CA CYS A 131 12.01 -16.69 14.55
C CYS A 131 13.08 -17.77 14.75
N LEU A 132 13.13 -18.78 13.87
CA LEU A 132 14.07 -19.91 13.95
C LEU A 132 15.12 -19.92 12.83
N CYS A 133 14.95 -19.09 11.79
CA CYS A 133 15.84 -19.05 10.63
C CYS A 133 16.62 -17.73 10.52
N ILE A 134 16.29 -16.73 11.34
CA ILE A 134 17.06 -15.50 11.52
C ILE A 134 17.66 -15.50 12.93
N ILE A 135 18.96 -15.25 13.03
CA ILE A 135 19.62 -15.07 14.33
C ILE A 135 19.09 -13.77 14.96
N GLN A 136 18.42 -13.90 16.10
CA GLN A 136 17.76 -12.81 16.81
C GLN A 136 18.71 -12.08 17.75
N HIS A 137 18.44 -10.79 17.99
CA HIS A 137 19.18 -9.93 18.91
C HIS A 137 20.68 -9.81 18.61
N ASP A 138 21.05 -9.95 17.34
CA ASP A 138 22.44 -9.93 16.86
C ASP A 138 22.65 -8.82 15.82
N GLU A 139 23.90 -8.46 15.56
CA GLU A 139 24.28 -7.51 14.51
C GLU A 139 23.83 -7.99 13.12
N THR A 140 23.82 -9.30 12.89
CA THR A 140 23.40 -9.92 11.63
C THR A 140 21.88 -10.01 11.46
N THR A 141 21.07 -9.70 12.48
CA THR A 141 19.59 -9.72 12.37
C THR A 141 19.13 -8.80 11.23
N SER A 142 19.82 -7.66 11.02
CA SER A 142 19.53 -6.74 9.91
C SER A 142 19.70 -7.40 8.54
N ASP A 143 20.69 -8.27 8.37
CA ASP A 143 20.95 -8.94 7.10
C ASP A 143 19.90 -10.00 6.79
N GLY A 144 19.45 -10.75 7.80
CA GLY A 144 18.31 -11.66 7.67
C GLY A 144 17.02 -10.94 7.26
N VAL A 145 16.79 -9.74 7.81
CA VAL A 145 15.64 -8.89 7.47
C VAL A 145 15.71 -8.35 6.04
N LYS A 146 16.89 -7.95 5.56
CA LYS A 146 17.07 -7.50 4.16
C LYS A 146 16.74 -8.60 3.14
N LYS A 147 16.89 -9.87 3.53
CA LYS A 147 16.62 -11.03 2.67
C LYS A 147 15.13 -11.40 2.54
N MET A 148 14.23 -10.76 3.31
CA MET A 148 12.79 -11.08 3.32
C MET A 148 12.17 -11.11 1.91
N LYS A 149 12.58 -10.18 1.03
CA LYS A 149 12.14 -10.17 -0.37
C LYS A 149 12.47 -11.48 -1.08
N GLY A 150 13.73 -11.92 -0.98
CA GLY A 150 14.22 -13.14 -1.62
C GLY A 150 13.56 -14.40 -1.05
N ILE A 151 13.30 -14.41 0.26
CA ILE A 151 12.66 -15.51 0.97
C ILE A 151 11.23 -15.74 0.45
N TYR A 152 10.34 -14.75 0.56
CA TYR A 152 8.93 -14.96 0.18
C TYR A 152 8.73 -15.09 -1.34
N SER A 153 9.52 -14.37 -2.16
CA SER A 153 9.47 -14.53 -3.63
C SER A 153 10.16 -15.80 -4.15
N GLY A 154 10.94 -16.47 -3.31
CA GLY A 154 11.66 -17.71 -3.59
C GLY A 154 11.04 -18.95 -2.95
N ALA A 155 10.05 -18.80 -2.06
CA ALA A 155 9.35 -19.90 -1.44
C ALA A 155 8.53 -20.69 -2.48
N TYR A 156 8.56 -22.02 -2.38
CA TYR A 156 7.75 -22.89 -3.23
C TYR A 156 6.25 -22.69 -2.97
N PHE A 157 5.89 -22.46 -1.71
CA PHE A 157 4.63 -21.86 -1.28
C PHE A 157 4.81 -21.24 0.10
N THR A 158 3.91 -20.33 0.46
CA THR A 158 3.86 -19.70 1.78
C THR A 158 2.62 -20.17 2.54
N ILE A 159 2.80 -20.59 3.78
CA ILE A 159 1.71 -20.84 4.73
C ILE A 159 1.35 -19.51 5.36
N ILE A 160 0.09 -19.07 5.21
CA ILE A 160 -0.41 -17.86 5.87
C ILE A 160 -1.35 -18.27 7.01
N ALA A 161 -0.90 -18.09 8.25
CA ALA A 161 -1.67 -18.35 9.46
C ALA A 161 -2.44 -17.10 9.88
N ALA A 162 -3.58 -16.85 9.24
CA ALA A 162 -4.42 -15.67 9.47
C ALA A 162 -5.59 -15.91 10.43
N ALA A 163 -5.80 -17.15 10.86
CA ALA A 163 -6.78 -17.49 11.89
C ALA A 163 -6.42 -16.89 13.25
N SER A 164 -7.43 -16.64 14.07
CA SER A 164 -7.32 -16.21 15.46
C SER A 164 -6.77 -17.31 16.38
N SER A 165 -6.90 -18.57 15.96
CA SER A 165 -6.37 -19.74 16.68
C SER A 165 -4.84 -19.80 16.58
N PRO A 166 -4.13 -20.17 17.67
CA PRO A 166 -2.70 -20.44 17.62
C PRO A 166 -2.36 -21.74 16.89
N ARG A 167 -3.36 -22.58 16.55
CA ARG A 167 -3.20 -23.80 15.75
C ARG A 167 -3.57 -23.59 14.29
N LEU A 168 -2.82 -24.22 13.38
CA LEU A 168 -3.18 -24.26 11.96
C LEU A 168 -4.38 -25.17 11.71
N TYR A 169 -4.45 -26.31 12.39
CA TYR A 169 -5.49 -27.33 12.19
C TYR A 169 -5.94 -27.96 13.52
N GLY A 170 -7.05 -28.70 13.49
CA GLY A 170 -7.66 -29.34 14.65
C GLY A 170 -8.91 -28.61 15.19
N SER A 171 -9.66 -29.31 16.05
CA SER A 171 -10.98 -28.86 16.52
C SER A 171 -10.89 -27.62 17.43
N ARG A 172 -11.72 -26.60 17.14
CA ARG A 172 -12.01 -25.50 18.06
C ARG A 172 -12.82 -26.07 19.23
N THR A 173 -12.32 -25.97 20.45
CA THR A 173 -13.13 -26.22 21.65
C THR A 173 -14.19 -25.12 21.89
N ASP A 174 -14.07 -23.97 21.20
CA ASP A 174 -15.09 -22.91 21.21
C ASP A 174 -16.01 -23.01 19.97
N THR A 175 -17.19 -23.59 20.20
CA THR A 175 -18.29 -23.81 19.25
C THR A 175 -19.13 -22.56 18.94
N THR A 176 -18.69 -21.36 19.32
CA THR A 176 -19.51 -20.15 19.21
C THR A 176 -19.11 -19.30 18.00
N ARG A 177 -19.59 -19.72 16.82
CA ARG A 177 -19.99 -18.91 15.64
C ARG A 177 -19.79 -19.70 14.35
N ILE A 178 -20.55 -20.78 14.16
CA ILE A 178 -20.83 -21.24 12.80
C ILE A 178 -21.76 -20.19 12.19
N ILE A 179 -21.21 -19.20 11.48
CA ILE A 179 -22.03 -18.36 10.62
C ILE A 179 -22.49 -19.28 9.50
N ASN A 180 -23.79 -19.56 9.49
CA ASN A 180 -24.46 -20.36 8.49
C ASN A 180 -24.51 -19.56 7.17
N THR A 181 -23.37 -19.34 6.52
CA THR A 181 -23.33 -18.71 5.20
C THR A 181 -23.88 -19.72 4.20
N LYS A 182 -25.14 -19.53 3.80
CA LYS A 182 -25.71 -20.22 2.64
C LYS A 182 -24.91 -19.79 1.39
N GLY A 183 -23.99 -20.63 0.93
CA GLY A 183 -23.25 -20.45 -0.33
C GLY A 183 -21.75 -20.75 -0.22
N VAL A 184 -21.12 -21.12 -1.34
CA VAL A 184 -19.66 -21.18 -1.47
C VAL A 184 -19.13 -19.74 -1.44
N PRO A 185 -18.19 -19.38 -0.54
CA PRO A 185 -17.68 -18.01 -0.47
C PRO A 185 -16.95 -17.64 -1.78
N ASP A 186 -17.22 -16.45 -2.30
CA ASP A 186 -16.49 -15.88 -3.44
C ASP A 186 -15.09 -15.40 -3.04
N ALA A 187 -14.24 -15.09 -4.02
CA ALA A 187 -12.83 -14.77 -3.76
C ALA A 187 -12.67 -13.39 -3.13
N GLY A 188 -13.56 -12.46 -3.45
CA GLY A 188 -13.69 -11.17 -2.76
C GLY A 188 -13.97 -11.35 -1.27
N SER A 189 -14.86 -12.28 -0.90
CA SER A 189 -15.24 -12.60 0.48
C SER A 189 -14.08 -13.25 1.25
N LEU A 190 -13.35 -14.18 0.62
CA LEU A 190 -12.15 -14.80 1.21
C LEU A 190 -11.05 -13.78 1.48
N HIS A 191 -10.76 -12.92 0.51
CA HIS A 191 -9.79 -11.84 0.68
C HIS A 191 -10.27 -10.78 1.67
N GLY A 192 -11.57 -10.47 1.69
CA GLY A 192 -12.16 -9.59 2.69
C GLY A 192 -11.92 -10.12 4.10
N ALA A 193 -12.20 -11.41 4.35
CA ALA A 193 -11.93 -12.06 5.63
C ALA A 193 -10.44 -12.03 6.00
N LEU A 194 -9.55 -12.31 5.05
CA LEU A 194 -8.10 -12.20 5.25
C LEU A 194 -7.68 -10.77 5.63
N LEU A 195 -8.17 -9.76 4.91
CA LEU A 195 -7.87 -8.35 5.18
C LEU A 195 -8.38 -7.91 6.56
N THR A 196 -9.50 -8.45 7.04
CA THR A 196 -10.02 -8.14 8.38
C THR A 196 -9.36 -8.93 9.51
N SER A 197 -8.45 -9.86 9.20
CA SER A 197 -7.78 -10.69 10.21
C SER A 197 -6.76 -9.90 11.04
N HIS A 198 -6.47 -10.36 12.26
CA HIS A 198 -5.38 -9.83 13.07
C HIS A 198 -4.00 -9.98 12.38
N TRP A 199 -3.84 -10.99 11.52
CA TRP A 199 -2.61 -11.14 10.74
C TRP A 199 -2.41 -9.99 9.74
N ALA A 200 -3.48 -9.51 9.12
CA ALA A 200 -3.40 -8.41 8.15
C ALA A 200 -3.15 -7.03 8.79
N THR A 201 -3.30 -6.89 10.11
CA THR A 201 -2.97 -5.64 10.80
C THR A 201 -1.46 -5.44 10.92
N ARG A 202 -0.65 -6.50 10.82
CA ARG A 202 0.81 -6.44 10.99
C ARG A 202 1.50 -5.84 9.76
N GLY A 203 2.49 -4.98 9.98
CA GLY A 203 3.25 -4.34 8.90
C GLY A 203 4.06 -5.34 8.07
N TRP A 204 4.81 -6.23 8.74
CA TRP A 204 5.65 -7.24 8.09
C TRP A 204 4.88 -8.17 7.16
N THR A 205 3.66 -8.57 7.53
CA THR A 205 2.83 -9.51 6.75
C THR A 205 2.42 -8.96 5.38
N PHE A 206 2.52 -7.64 5.16
CA PHE A 206 2.21 -7.02 3.88
C PHE A 206 3.13 -7.49 2.76
N GLN A 207 4.46 -7.44 2.98
CA GLN A 207 5.41 -7.92 1.98
C GLN A 207 5.40 -9.45 1.87
N GLU A 208 5.16 -10.15 2.97
CA GLU A 208 5.07 -11.62 3.00
C GLU A 208 3.94 -12.10 2.09
N GLN A 209 2.78 -11.42 2.11
CA GLN A 209 1.67 -11.72 1.22
C GLN A 209 1.99 -11.38 -0.24
N LEU A 210 2.40 -10.13 -0.50
CA LEU A 210 2.51 -9.61 -1.87
C LEU A 210 3.63 -10.27 -2.67
N LEU A 211 4.71 -10.69 -2.00
CA LEU A 211 5.86 -11.30 -2.67
C LEU A 211 5.71 -12.82 -2.83
N SER A 212 4.78 -13.45 -2.13
CA SER A 212 4.51 -14.89 -2.27
C SER A 212 3.76 -15.19 -3.58
N LYS A 213 4.32 -16.05 -4.43
CA LYS A 213 3.67 -16.46 -5.70
C LYS A 213 2.54 -17.46 -5.50
N ARG A 214 2.62 -18.23 -4.43
CA ARG A 214 1.71 -19.33 -4.06
C ARG A 214 1.54 -19.31 -2.54
N SER A 215 0.30 -19.29 -2.08
CA SER A 215 -0.04 -19.19 -0.66
C SER A 215 -1.13 -20.19 -0.32
N PHE A 216 -0.96 -20.87 0.81
CA PHE A 216 -2.00 -21.68 1.43
C PHE A 216 -2.43 -20.98 2.72
N ILE A 217 -3.67 -20.49 2.73
CA ILE A 217 -4.14 -19.50 3.69
C ILE A 217 -5.15 -20.14 4.64
N PHE A 218 -4.88 -20.02 5.94
CA PHE A 218 -5.74 -20.50 7.02
C PHE A 218 -6.49 -19.33 7.65
N LEU A 219 -7.82 -19.32 7.54
CA LEU A 219 -8.72 -18.39 8.23
C LEU A 219 -9.49 -19.12 9.35
N ASP A 220 -10.25 -18.38 10.16
CA ASP A 220 -11.02 -18.97 11.27
C ASP A 220 -12.04 -20.01 10.80
N GLU A 221 -12.71 -19.75 9.67
CA GLU A 221 -13.83 -20.58 9.18
C GLU A 221 -13.48 -21.42 7.93
N THR A 222 -12.33 -21.19 7.30
CA THR A 222 -11.97 -21.87 6.05
C THR A 222 -10.48 -21.78 5.72
N GLU A 223 -10.03 -22.67 4.84
CA GLU A 223 -8.71 -22.66 4.23
C GLU A 223 -8.85 -22.58 2.70
N PHE A 224 -7.91 -21.88 2.06
CA PHE A 224 -7.89 -21.79 0.61
C PHE A 224 -6.48 -21.62 0.06
N TRP A 225 -6.31 -22.04 -1.19
CA TRP A 225 -5.15 -21.80 -2.01
C TRP A 225 -5.31 -20.50 -2.80
N ASP A 226 -4.24 -19.71 -2.83
CA ASP A 226 -4.14 -18.50 -3.64
C ASP A 226 -2.82 -18.47 -4.40
N CYS A 227 -2.86 -18.27 -5.72
CA CYS A 227 -1.68 -18.10 -6.55
C CYS A 227 -1.89 -17.01 -7.60
N GLN A 228 -0.83 -16.71 -8.36
CA GLN A 228 -0.88 -15.67 -9.41
C GLN A 228 -1.85 -15.97 -10.57
N GLY A 229 -2.52 -17.12 -10.60
CA GLY A 229 -3.50 -17.47 -11.65
C GLY A 229 -4.92 -17.77 -11.14
N ALA A 230 -5.08 -18.34 -9.95
CA ALA A 230 -6.39 -18.75 -9.42
C ALA A 230 -6.44 -18.82 -7.89
N ILE A 231 -7.68 -18.84 -7.39
CA ILE A 231 -8.03 -19.09 -5.99
C ILE A 231 -8.92 -20.33 -5.94
N TRP A 232 -8.61 -21.26 -5.03
CA TRP A 232 -9.36 -22.50 -4.83
C TRP A 232 -9.60 -22.75 -3.35
N LEU A 233 -10.84 -23.05 -2.96
CA LEU A 233 -11.13 -23.51 -1.60
C LEU A 233 -10.56 -24.91 -1.37
N SER A 234 -10.02 -25.16 -0.18
CA SER A 234 -9.42 -26.46 0.13
C SER A 234 -10.43 -27.61 0.01
N LYS A 235 -11.69 -27.40 0.43
CA LYS A 235 -12.77 -28.38 0.29
C LYS A 235 -13.11 -28.71 -1.18
N SER A 236 -12.89 -27.76 -2.09
CA SER A 236 -13.09 -27.97 -3.53
C SER A 236 -11.94 -28.78 -4.13
N LEU A 237 -10.75 -28.73 -3.53
CA LEU A 237 -9.58 -29.50 -3.99
C LEU A 237 -9.62 -30.96 -3.51
N THR A 238 -10.37 -31.29 -2.46
CA THR A 238 -10.44 -32.65 -1.89
C THR A 238 -11.64 -33.48 -2.35
N ASN A 239 -12.73 -32.85 -2.83
CA ASN A 239 -13.95 -33.55 -3.27
C ASN A 239 -13.76 -34.29 -4.61
N SER A 240 -13.30 -35.54 -4.53
CA SER A 240 -13.02 -36.48 -5.62
C SER A 240 -14.19 -37.39 -6.03
N GLN A 241 -15.41 -37.16 -5.52
CA GLN A 241 -16.57 -38.04 -5.78
C GLN A 241 -17.37 -37.75 -7.07
N GLY A 242 -17.00 -36.74 -7.86
CA GLY A 242 -17.56 -36.51 -9.19
C GLY A 242 -16.42 -36.26 -10.17
N GLY A 243 -16.32 -37.08 -11.21
CA GLY A 243 -15.16 -37.15 -12.11
C GLY A 243 -14.53 -35.80 -12.49
N PHE A 244 -13.20 -35.86 -12.60
CA PHE A 244 -12.19 -34.80 -12.77
C PHE A 244 -12.37 -33.79 -13.94
N ASN A 245 -13.54 -33.72 -14.57
CA ASN A 245 -13.84 -32.81 -15.68
C ASN A 245 -14.54 -31.50 -15.24
N ASN A 246 -14.74 -31.28 -13.94
CA ASN A 246 -15.38 -30.09 -13.40
C ASN A 246 -14.49 -29.30 -12.40
N ILE A 247 -13.25 -28.97 -12.79
CA ILE A 247 -12.50 -27.84 -12.18
C ILE A 247 -13.12 -26.50 -12.66
N ASN A 248 -14.45 -26.42 -12.66
CA ASN A 248 -15.24 -25.21 -12.82
C ASN A 248 -15.40 -24.47 -11.47
N LEU A 249 -14.71 -24.93 -10.41
CA LEU A 249 -14.64 -24.31 -9.08
C LEU A 249 -13.44 -23.35 -8.94
N VAL A 250 -13.03 -22.72 -10.03
CA VAL A 250 -12.23 -21.48 -9.94
C VAL A 250 -13.18 -20.42 -9.38
N ILE A 251 -12.89 -19.92 -8.17
CA ILE A 251 -13.80 -19.00 -7.50
C ILE A 251 -13.86 -17.65 -8.24
N GLU A 252 -12.83 -17.27 -9.01
CA GLU A 252 -12.86 -16.08 -9.87
C GLU A 252 -11.77 -16.14 -10.97
N LYS A 253 -12.16 -15.84 -12.23
CA LYS A 253 -11.21 -15.54 -13.32
C LYS A 253 -10.56 -14.15 -13.18
N GLU A 254 -11.20 -13.23 -12.45
CA GLU A 254 -10.70 -11.87 -12.23
C GLU A 254 -9.81 -11.79 -10.98
N PRO A 255 -8.67 -11.06 -11.02
CA PRO A 255 -7.76 -10.97 -9.89
C PRO A 255 -8.36 -10.19 -8.71
N THR A 256 -8.30 -10.78 -7.51
CA THR A 256 -8.53 -10.05 -6.26
C THR A 256 -7.51 -8.91 -6.14
N ALA A 257 -7.82 -7.92 -5.31
CA ALA A 257 -7.05 -6.68 -5.22
C ALA A 257 -5.56 -6.92 -4.93
N ASN A 258 -5.23 -7.78 -3.97
CA ASN A 258 -3.85 -8.07 -3.61
C ASN A 258 -3.14 -8.95 -4.65
N ARG A 259 -3.85 -9.88 -5.29
CA ARG A 259 -3.32 -10.67 -6.41
C ARG A 259 -2.97 -9.77 -7.59
N LYS A 260 -3.85 -8.81 -7.93
CA LYS A 260 -3.59 -7.83 -8.97
C LYS A 260 -2.36 -6.99 -8.66
N LEU A 261 -2.21 -6.50 -7.43
CA LEU A 261 -1.01 -5.76 -7.01
C LEU A 261 0.26 -6.60 -7.13
N SER A 262 0.23 -7.87 -6.74
CA SER A 262 1.36 -8.79 -6.89
C SER A 262 1.73 -9.02 -8.36
N GLN A 263 0.74 -9.22 -9.24
CA GLN A 263 0.95 -9.35 -10.68
C GLN A 263 1.49 -8.07 -11.32
N ASP A 264 0.96 -6.91 -10.94
CA ASP A 264 1.39 -5.61 -11.45
C ASP A 264 2.84 -5.31 -11.00
N LEU A 265 3.18 -5.62 -9.75
CA LEU A 265 4.56 -5.56 -9.23
C LEU A 265 5.53 -6.42 -10.05
N ALA A 266 5.10 -7.60 -10.49
CA ALA A 266 5.94 -8.52 -11.25
C ALA A 266 6.13 -8.12 -12.72
N THR A 267 5.26 -7.25 -13.26
CA THR A 267 5.21 -6.93 -14.70
C THR A 267 5.47 -5.46 -15.02
N VAL A 268 5.59 -4.60 -14.00
CA VAL A 268 5.79 -3.16 -14.19
C VAL A 268 7.13 -2.86 -14.87
N SER A 269 7.06 -2.31 -16.08
CA SER A 269 8.23 -1.92 -16.89
C SER A 269 8.45 -0.40 -16.93
N MET A 270 7.41 0.39 -16.62
CA MET A 270 7.44 1.85 -16.60
C MET A 270 7.03 2.37 -15.23
N PRO A 271 7.60 3.50 -14.74
CA PRO A 271 7.27 4.02 -13.43
C PRO A 271 5.76 4.22 -13.28
N ASN A 272 5.15 3.54 -12.30
CA ASN A 272 3.70 3.57 -12.08
C ASN A 272 3.38 4.15 -10.70
N PHE A 273 3.13 5.47 -10.66
CA PHE A 273 2.85 6.18 -9.42
C PHE A 273 1.55 5.71 -8.76
N ARG A 274 0.55 5.27 -9.55
CA ARG A 274 -0.71 4.73 -9.03
C ARG A 274 -0.49 3.41 -8.29
N LEU A 275 0.33 2.52 -8.83
CA LEU A 275 0.72 1.27 -8.17
C LEU A 275 1.47 1.58 -6.86
N TYR A 276 2.43 2.51 -6.88
CA TYR A 276 3.11 2.97 -5.67
C TYR A 276 2.12 3.48 -4.60
N MET A 277 1.19 4.35 -4.99
CA MET A 277 0.14 4.87 -4.11
C MET A 277 -0.72 3.74 -3.50
N GLU A 278 -1.19 2.79 -4.31
CA GLU A 278 -1.95 1.64 -3.86
C GLU A 278 -1.21 0.84 -2.77
N LEU A 279 0.09 0.65 -2.95
CA LEU A 279 0.94 -0.11 -2.02
C LEU A 279 1.10 0.61 -0.69
N ILE A 280 1.49 1.90 -0.71
CA ILE A 280 1.71 2.65 0.54
C ILE A 280 0.40 2.86 1.32
N CYS A 281 -0.73 3.07 0.63
CA CYS A 281 -2.03 3.30 1.28
C CYS A 281 -2.56 2.04 2.01
N ARG A 282 -2.24 0.84 1.50
CA ARG A 282 -2.58 -0.45 2.13
C ARG A 282 -1.61 -0.85 3.23
N TYR A 283 -0.41 -0.30 3.21
CA TYR A 283 0.63 -0.58 4.20
C TYR A 283 0.57 0.34 5.41
N ASN A 284 0.48 1.66 5.23
CA ASN A 284 0.94 2.61 6.24
C ASN A 284 0.13 2.65 7.55
N HIS A 285 -1.10 2.12 7.54
CA HIS A 285 -1.94 2.04 8.74
C HIS A 285 -1.61 0.82 9.62
N ARG A 286 -0.83 -0.13 9.10
CA ARG A 286 -0.50 -1.39 9.79
C ARG A 286 0.37 -1.17 11.03
N ASP A 287 0.22 -2.08 11.97
CA ASP A 287 0.89 -2.12 13.27
C ASP A 287 2.28 -2.71 13.17
N LEU A 288 3.23 -2.05 13.85
CA LEU A 288 4.60 -2.50 14.00
C LEU A 288 4.94 -2.57 15.48
N THR A 289 5.58 -3.66 15.91
CA THR A 289 6.07 -3.79 17.29
C THR A 289 7.16 -2.74 17.56
N TYR A 290 8.03 -2.54 16.58
CA TYR A 290 9.09 -1.55 16.59
C TYR A 290 8.83 -0.56 15.47
N THR A 291 8.63 0.72 15.81
CA THR A 291 8.25 1.76 14.87
C THR A 291 9.30 1.98 13.79
N GLN A 292 10.59 1.81 14.12
CA GLN A 292 11.72 1.89 13.19
C GLN A 292 11.66 0.86 12.04
N ASP A 293 10.86 -0.19 12.17
CA ASP A 293 10.68 -1.19 11.11
C ASP A 293 9.79 -0.68 9.96
N ALA A 294 9.29 0.56 10.01
CA ALA A 294 8.35 1.11 9.02
C ALA A 294 8.86 1.12 7.59
N LEU A 295 10.15 1.35 7.36
CA LEU A 295 10.74 1.22 6.03
C LEU A 295 11.22 -0.22 5.73
N PRO A 296 11.94 -0.89 6.64
CA PRO A 296 12.34 -2.29 6.44
C PRO A 296 11.19 -3.27 6.12
N ALA A 297 10.01 -3.08 6.74
CA ALA A 297 8.89 -4.01 6.57
C ALA A 297 8.15 -3.90 5.22
N ILE A 298 8.48 -2.89 4.40
CA ILE A 298 7.96 -2.73 3.03
C ILE A 298 9.09 -2.65 1.99
N SER A 299 10.35 -2.57 2.40
CA SER A 299 11.47 -2.34 1.47
C SER A 299 11.52 -3.38 0.35
N GLY A 300 11.22 -4.66 0.63
CA GLY A 300 11.20 -5.70 -0.40
C GLY A 300 10.17 -5.47 -1.52
N VAL A 301 9.03 -4.86 -1.18
CA VAL A 301 8.00 -4.45 -2.15
C VAL A 301 8.50 -3.27 -2.97
N LEU A 302 9.01 -2.22 -2.32
CA LEU A 302 9.53 -1.05 -3.01
C LEU A 302 10.75 -1.38 -3.89
N ASP A 303 11.63 -2.29 -3.44
CA ASP A 303 12.76 -2.82 -4.22
C ASP A 303 12.32 -3.59 -5.46
N THR A 304 11.06 -4.00 -5.56
CA THR A 304 10.51 -4.59 -6.79
C THR A 304 10.13 -3.52 -7.79
N LEU A 305 9.70 -2.34 -7.31
CA LEU A 305 9.37 -1.19 -8.14
C LEU A 305 10.59 -0.50 -8.74
N THR A 306 11.81 -0.69 -8.20
CA THR A 306 13.03 -0.03 -8.67
C THR A 306 13.39 -0.40 -10.11
N ASN A 307 12.86 -1.51 -10.63
CA ASN A 307 12.95 -1.84 -12.06
C ASN A 307 12.27 -0.78 -12.95
N SER A 308 11.20 -0.17 -12.43
CA SER A 308 10.42 0.86 -13.09
C SER A 308 10.75 2.28 -12.62
N PHE A 309 11.16 2.46 -11.36
CA PHE A 309 11.61 3.74 -10.80
C PHE A 309 13.13 3.77 -10.74
N SER A 310 13.75 4.20 -11.85
CA SER A 310 15.20 4.08 -12.05
C SER A 310 16.05 4.89 -11.06
N SER A 311 15.49 5.96 -10.49
CA SER A 311 16.17 6.78 -9.47
C SER A 311 15.99 6.24 -8.06
N GLY A 312 15.17 5.20 -7.88
CA GLY A 312 14.91 4.57 -6.60
C GLY A 312 14.00 5.37 -5.67
N PHE A 313 14.16 5.12 -4.38
CA PHE A 313 13.35 5.65 -3.29
C PHE A 313 14.20 6.29 -2.20
N ILE A 314 13.71 7.40 -1.67
CA ILE A 314 14.35 8.17 -0.60
C ILE A 314 13.39 8.19 0.58
N SER A 315 13.77 7.47 1.63
CA SER A 315 12.92 7.22 2.82
C SER A 315 11.47 6.85 2.46
N GLY A 316 11.30 5.96 1.46
CA GLY A 316 10.00 5.49 0.99
C GLY A 316 9.34 6.29 -0.14
N LEU A 317 9.84 7.49 -0.50
CA LEU A 317 9.29 8.31 -1.60
C LEU A 317 10.05 8.05 -2.91
N PRO A 318 9.38 7.82 -4.07
CA PRO A 318 10.05 7.65 -5.36
C PRO A 318 10.80 8.93 -5.76
N ALA A 319 12.09 8.82 -6.06
CA ALA A 319 12.91 9.95 -6.46
C ALA A 319 12.49 10.54 -7.82
N ASP A 320 11.95 9.71 -8.73
CA ASP A 320 11.48 10.17 -10.05
C ASP A 320 10.20 11.04 -9.97
N PHE A 321 9.48 11.00 -8.84
CA PHE A 321 8.23 11.74 -8.60
C PHE A 321 8.26 12.42 -7.23
N PHE A 322 9.43 12.89 -6.79
CA PHE A 322 9.65 13.20 -5.38
C PHE A 322 8.74 14.33 -4.90
N ASP A 323 8.62 15.41 -5.66
CA ASP A 323 7.74 16.53 -5.34
C ASP A 323 6.29 16.09 -5.15
N LEU A 324 5.79 15.19 -6.02
CA LEU A 324 4.43 14.67 -5.94
C LEU A 324 4.26 13.73 -4.75
N ALA A 325 5.23 12.84 -4.54
CA ALA A 325 5.23 11.89 -3.44
C ALA A 325 5.26 12.60 -2.08
N LEU A 326 5.95 13.74 -1.99
CA LEU A 326 6.03 14.57 -0.79
C LEU A 326 4.66 15.14 -0.39
N LEU A 327 3.72 15.26 -1.35
CA LEU A 327 2.37 15.78 -1.14
C LEU A 327 1.40 14.79 -0.49
N TRP A 328 1.86 13.58 -0.11
CA TRP A 328 1.03 12.62 0.63
C TRP A 328 0.40 13.26 1.86
N GLN A 329 -0.79 12.80 2.24
CA GLN A 329 -1.50 13.36 3.39
C GLN A 329 -2.20 12.26 4.18
N PRO A 330 -2.42 12.45 5.50
CA PRO A 330 -3.22 11.53 6.27
C PRO A 330 -4.69 11.63 5.89
N PHE A 331 -5.37 10.49 5.78
CA PHE A 331 -6.82 10.38 5.74
C PHE A 331 -7.43 10.41 7.15
N THR A 332 -6.73 9.77 8.11
CA THR A 332 -7.04 9.77 9.56
C THR A 332 -5.90 10.41 10.34
N THR A 333 -6.16 10.93 11.54
CA THR A 333 -5.15 11.43 12.49
C THR A 333 -3.91 10.56 12.49
N ALA A 334 -2.78 11.14 12.11
CA ALA A 334 -1.53 10.43 12.04
C ALA A 334 -0.85 10.42 13.40
N LYS A 335 -0.30 9.26 13.75
CA LYS A 335 0.55 9.10 14.93
C LYS A 335 2.00 9.12 14.51
N ARG A 336 2.79 10.04 15.08
CA ARG A 336 4.24 10.09 14.85
C ARG A 336 4.90 8.77 15.29
N ARG A 337 5.70 8.17 14.41
CA ARG A 337 6.49 6.97 14.72
C ARG A 337 7.77 7.38 15.44
N ILE A 338 7.76 7.22 16.77
CA ILE A 338 8.92 7.52 17.62
C ILE A 338 9.65 6.21 17.91
N CYS A 339 10.95 6.16 17.63
CA CYS A 339 11.79 4.99 17.90
C CYS A 339 11.79 4.67 19.40
N SER A 340 11.59 3.41 19.77
CA SER A 340 11.52 2.98 21.17
C SER A 340 12.38 1.73 21.45
N GLY A 341 12.80 1.57 22.70
CA GLY A 341 13.52 0.40 23.20
C GLY A 341 15.05 0.44 23.03
N LYS A 342 15.73 -0.67 23.38
CA LYS A 342 17.20 -0.77 23.37
C LYS A 342 17.85 -0.51 21.99
N LYS A 343 17.10 -0.66 20.89
CA LYS A 343 17.53 -0.35 19.51
C LYS A 343 17.48 1.14 19.15
N GLN A 344 17.04 2.01 20.06
CA GLN A 344 17.00 3.47 19.85
C GLN A 344 18.38 4.07 19.53
N ARG A 345 19.48 3.44 19.98
CA ARG A 345 20.85 3.93 19.74
C ARG A 345 21.42 3.60 18.36
N SER A 346 20.82 2.66 17.62
CA SER A 346 21.37 2.15 16.35
C SER A 346 20.46 2.34 15.14
N SER A 347 19.22 2.82 15.33
CA SER A 347 18.28 3.08 14.23
C SER A 347 18.13 4.59 14.04
N PRO A 348 18.29 5.11 12.82
CA PRO A 348 18.19 6.53 12.57
C PRO A 348 16.71 7.01 12.70
N PRO A 349 16.47 8.27 13.09
CA PRO A 349 15.14 8.78 13.41
C PRO A 349 14.25 8.90 12.17
N LEU A 350 13.07 8.29 12.15
CA LEU A 350 12.20 8.33 10.97
C LEU A 350 11.79 9.77 10.60
N PRO A 351 11.90 10.19 9.32
CA PRO A 351 11.68 11.57 8.89
C PRO A 351 10.23 12.07 9.06
N SER A 352 10.02 13.34 9.41
CA SER A 352 8.67 13.96 9.50
C SER A 352 8.04 14.26 8.15
N TRP A 353 8.87 14.44 7.12
CA TRP A 353 8.43 14.79 5.77
C TRP A 353 7.94 13.58 4.95
N SER A 354 8.34 12.35 5.29
CA SER A 354 7.90 11.12 4.61
C SER A 354 6.84 10.35 5.39
N TRP A 355 5.96 9.64 4.69
CA TRP A 355 4.90 8.81 5.26
C TRP A 355 5.45 7.72 6.19
N VAL A 356 6.70 7.28 6.00
CA VAL A 356 7.34 6.25 6.84
C VAL A 356 7.44 6.67 8.30
N GLY A 357 7.49 7.97 8.59
CA GLY A 357 7.56 8.50 9.95
C GLY A 357 6.20 8.63 10.65
N TRP A 358 5.12 8.16 10.03
CA TRP A 358 3.76 8.31 10.52
C TRP A 358 2.97 7.01 10.39
N GLN A 359 2.10 6.72 11.35
CA GLN A 359 1.10 5.66 11.25
C GLN A 359 -0.25 6.31 10.99
N CYS A 360 -0.80 6.11 9.79
CA CYS A 360 -2.12 6.60 9.39
C CYS A 360 -2.63 5.86 8.16
N ARG A 361 -3.94 5.96 7.91
CA ARG A 361 -4.45 5.77 6.54
C ARG A 361 -3.98 6.99 5.73
N ILE A 362 -3.38 6.77 4.57
CA ILE A 362 -2.99 7.87 3.66
C ILE A 362 -4.23 8.24 2.81
N ASP A 363 -4.37 9.48 2.36
CA ASP A 363 -5.47 9.91 1.50
C ASP A 363 -5.16 9.55 0.03
N PRO A 364 -5.71 8.43 -0.52
CA PRO A 364 -5.45 8.04 -1.89
C PRO A 364 -6.11 8.98 -2.91
N ALA A 365 -7.19 9.67 -2.53
CA ALA A 365 -7.87 10.60 -3.42
C ALA A 365 -6.98 11.83 -3.67
N ASN A 366 -6.27 12.31 -2.64
CA ASN A 366 -5.32 13.40 -2.77
C ASN A 366 -4.13 13.01 -3.67
N LEU A 367 -3.47 11.87 -3.41
CA LEU A 367 -2.33 11.40 -4.21
C LEU A 367 -2.70 11.09 -5.67
N ARG A 368 -3.87 10.50 -5.93
CA ARG A 368 -4.32 10.18 -7.29
C ARG A 368 -4.47 11.44 -8.16
N LYS A 369 -4.84 12.58 -7.56
CA LYS A 369 -5.03 13.83 -8.31
C LYS A 369 -3.74 14.40 -8.88
N TYR A 370 -2.63 14.15 -8.20
CA TYR A 370 -1.31 14.57 -8.67
C TYR A 370 -0.77 13.65 -9.77
N SER A 371 -1.33 12.44 -9.93
CA SER A 371 -0.92 11.47 -10.95
C SER A 371 -1.91 11.29 -12.10
N SER A 372 -3.16 11.77 -11.98
CA SER A 372 -4.20 11.58 -12.98
C SER A 372 -4.18 12.64 -14.09
N CYS A 373 -3.75 12.26 -15.29
CA CYS A 373 -4.14 12.92 -16.55
C CYS A 373 -5.42 12.26 -17.10
N GLU A 374 -6.59 12.54 -16.54
CA GLU A 374 -7.84 12.07 -17.15
C GLU A 374 -8.20 12.99 -18.34
N VAL A 375 -7.93 12.54 -19.57
CA VAL A 375 -8.54 13.11 -20.78
C VAL A 375 -9.85 12.37 -21.01
N ARG A 376 -10.98 12.95 -20.59
CA ARG A 376 -12.29 12.42 -20.95
C ARG A 376 -12.60 12.77 -22.41
N SER A 377 -12.63 11.76 -23.27
CA SER A 377 -13.24 11.87 -24.60
C SER A 377 -14.70 11.40 -24.54
N ASP A 378 -15.62 12.25 -24.07
CA ASP A 378 -17.05 12.08 -24.37
C ASP A 378 -17.48 13.22 -25.30
N ASN A 379 -18.02 12.86 -26.47
CA ASN A 379 -18.48 13.76 -27.53
C ASN A 379 -19.65 14.69 -27.12
N ARG A 380 -20.12 14.62 -25.86
CA ARG A 380 -21.23 15.46 -25.36
C ARG A 380 -20.80 16.74 -24.66
N TYR A 381 -19.52 16.89 -24.34
CA TYR A 381 -18.97 18.13 -23.76
C TYR A 381 -17.67 18.49 -24.46
N PRO A 382 -17.44 19.77 -24.84
CA PRO A 382 -16.13 20.17 -25.33
C PRO A 382 -15.09 19.80 -24.28
N VAL A 383 -14.03 19.12 -24.73
CA VAL A 383 -12.90 18.64 -23.93
C VAL A 383 -12.33 19.82 -23.13
N THR A 384 -12.79 20.04 -21.90
CA THR A 384 -12.11 20.94 -20.96
C THR A 384 -10.94 20.14 -20.43
N PRO A 385 -9.71 20.43 -20.86
CA PRO A 385 -8.61 19.58 -20.49
C PRO A 385 -8.32 19.82 -19.00
N HIS A 386 -8.38 18.75 -18.22
CA HIS A 386 -8.29 18.75 -16.76
C HIS A 386 -6.84 18.96 -16.30
N TRP A 387 -6.20 20.05 -16.71
CA TRP A 387 -4.77 20.31 -16.47
C TRP A 387 -4.48 20.53 -14.98
N ARG A 388 -4.08 19.47 -14.27
CA ARG A 388 -3.32 19.61 -13.03
C ARG A 388 -1.86 19.36 -13.31
N ARG A 389 -1.16 20.39 -13.78
CA ARG A 389 0.31 20.37 -13.83
C ARG A 389 0.80 20.92 -12.51
N THR A 390 1.57 20.15 -11.78
CA THR A 390 2.39 20.69 -10.68
C THR A 390 3.78 20.93 -11.23
N TRP A 391 4.40 22.02 -10.80
CA TRP A 391 5.76 22.37 -11.16
C TRP A 391 6.61 22.42 -9.90
N LYS A 392 7.75 21.76 -9.98
CA LYS A 392 8.82 21.82 -8.98
C LYS A 392 9.22 23.27 -8.71
N LEU A 393 9.37 23.61 -7.44
CA LEU A 393 9.91 24.91 -7.01
C LEU A 393 11.22 24.79 -6.22
N ALA A 394 11.55 23.60 -5.73
CA ALA A 394 12.65 23.40 -4.80
C ALA A 394 13.52 22.23 -5.24
N ASP A 395 14.84 22.45 -5.32
CA ASP A 395 15.79 21.36 -5.50
C ASP A 395 16.12 20.70 -4.17
N TRP A 396 15.79 19.40 -4.08
CA TRP A 396 15.89 18.65 -2.85
C TRP A 396 17.25 17.97 -2.69
N ILE A 397 17.77 18.02 -1.46
CA ILE A 397 18.99 17.33 -1.02
C ILE A 397 18.63 16.47 0.19
N GLY A 398 18.71 15.15 0.04
CA GLY A 398 18.54 14.22 1.16
C GLY A 398 19.85 14.02 1.90
N SER A 399 19.84 14.03 3.24
CA SER A 399 21.04 13.79 4.04
C SER A 399 20.83 12.86 5.25
N THR A 400 21.92 12.24 5.72
CA THR A 400 21.94 11.42 6.95
C THR A 400 22.40 12.26 8.15
N ASP A 401 22.33 11.70 9.36
CA ASP A 401 22.94 12.29 10.57
C ASP A 401 24.46 12.50 10.44
N GLU A 402 25.12 11.67 9.62
CA GLU A 402 26.58 11.71 9.38
C GLU A 402 26.98 12.69 8.27
N GLY A 403 26.01 13.39 7.66
CA GLY A 403 26.27 14.39 6.61
C GLY A 403 26.44 13.82 5.20
N ASP A 404 26.08 12.55 4.96
CA ASP A 404 26.05 11.98 3.61
C ASP A 404 24.89 12.58 2.81
N GLU A 405 25.20 13.49 1.88
CA GLU A 405 24.24 14.22 1.05
C GLU A 405 24.03 13.56 -0.32
N CYS A 406 22.78 13.53 -0.79
CA CYS A 406 22.48 13.22 -2.18
C CYS A 406 21.45 14.20 -2.77
N LYS A 407 21.80 14.78 -3.92
CA LYS A 407 20.82 15.53 -4.72
C LYS A 407 19.76 14.57 -5.26
N ILE A 408 18.50 14.94 -5.07
CA ILE A 408 17.36 14.21 -5.61
C ILE A 408 17.17 14.69 -7.05
N ARG A 409 17.43 13.80 -8.02
CA ARG A 409 17.22 14.09 -9.43
C ARG A 409 15.78 13.72 -9.77
N ASP A 410 14.95 14.73 -9.99
CA ASP A 410 13.69 14.56 -10.71
C ASP A 410 14.00 14.63 -12.21
N ASP A 411 13.49 13.66 -12.99
CA ASP A 411 13.56 13.71 -14.46
C ASP A 411 12.22 14.21 -15.03
N PRO A 412 12.12 15.50 -15.39
CA PRO A 412 10.88 16.04 -15.97
C PRO A 412 10.53 15.36 -17.31
N GLY A 413 11.50 14.76 -18.01
CA GLY A 413 11.28 13.98 -19.22
C GLY A 413 10.47 12.70 -18.95
N ILE A 414 10.61 12.08 -17.77
CA ILE A 414 9.77 10.93 -17.37
C ILE A 414 8.32 11.37 -17.23
N LEU A 415 8.05 12.52 -16.60
CA LEU A 415 6.70 13.07 -16.47
C LEU A 415 6.09 13.44 -17.83
N GLU A 416 6.89 13.97 -18.76
CA GLU A 416 6.43 14.30 -20.11
C GLU A 416 6.16 13.05 -20.96
N GLN A 417 7.01 12.02 -20.86
CA GLN A 417 6.76 10.71 -21.47
C GLN A 417 5.52 10.03 -20.88
N TYR A 418 5.32 10.15 -19.56
CA TYR A 418 4.15 9.63 -18.85
C TYR A 418 2.87 10.36 -19.26
N ASN A 419 2.92 11.69 -19.45
CA ASN A 419 1.77 12.49 -19.90
C ASN A 419 1.46 12.31 -21.40
N GLY A 420 2.49 12.03 -22.22
CA GLY A 420 2.34 11.75 -23.65
C GLY A 420 1.82 10.34 -23.93
N ALA A 421 2.11 9.39 -23.04
CA ALA A 421 1.45 8.09 -23.03
C ALA A 421 0.03 8.27 -22.49
N ARG A 422 -1.00 8.21 -23.36
CA ARG A 422 -2.35 7.88 -22.88
C ARG A 422 -2.19 6.67 -21.97
N ASP A 423 -2.61 6.82 -20.71
CA ASP A 423 -2.45 5.85 -19.60
C ASP A 423 -2.25 4.44 -20.19
N PRO A 424 -1.03 3.85 -20.14
CA PRO A 424 -0.75 2.59 -20.84
C PRO A 424 -1.67 1.46 -20.40
N ILE A 425 -2.45 1.69 -19.34
CA ILE A 425 -3.48 0.81 -18.87
C ILE A 425 -4.74 1.64 -18.62
N ASP A 426 -5.51 1.88 -19.68
CA ASP A 426 -6.91 2.27 -19.58
C ASP A 426 -7.72 1.09 -19.02
N TYR A 427 -7.77 1.01 -17.69
CA TYR A 427 -8.54 0.02 -16.93
C TYR A 427 -10.07 0.17 -17.09
N SER A 428 -10.57 1.12 -17.89
CA SER A 428 -12.00 1.25 -18.17
C SER A 428 -12.49 0.27 -19.25
N THR A 429 -11.58 -0.31 -20.04
CA THR A 429 -11.94 -1.26 -21.10
C THR A 429 -11.95 -2.70 -20.57
N LYS A 430 -13.16 -3.30 -20.51
CA LYS A 430 -13.36 -4.74 -20.32
C LYS A 430 -12.66 -5.51 -21.44
N THR A 431 -11.42 -5.92 -21.23
CA THR A 431 -10.72 -6.76 -22.21
C THR A 431 -10.91 -8.22 -21.82
N THR A 432 -12.02 -8.81 -22.24
CA THR A 432 -12.24 -10.26 -22.16
C THR A 432 -11.27 -10.98 -23.11
N TYR A 433 -10.25 -11.63 -22.54
CA TYR A 433 -9.42 -12.58 -23.27
C TYR A 433 -10.21 -13.87 -23.52
N LYS A 434 -10.61 -14.12 -24.76
CA LYS A 434 -10.90 -15.48 -25.24
C LYS A 434 -9.65 -15.99 -25.95
N ALA A 435 -8.95 -16.92 -25.30
CA ALA A 435 -7.97 -17.74 -25.99
C ALA A 435 -8.74 -18.83 -26.74
N GLU A 436 -8.81 -18.75 -28.06
CA GLU A 436 -9.15 -19.90 -28.90
C GLU A 436 -7.99 -20.20 -29.84
N GLN A 437 -7.68 -21.49 -29.92
CA GLN A 437 -6.51 -22.06 -30.55
C GLN A 437 -6.60 -21.94 -32.08
N GLY A 438 -5.45 -21.67 -32.71
CA GLY A 438 -5.09 -22.09 -34.06
C GLY A 438 -6.11 -21.88 -35.18
N THR A 439 -5.87 -20.87 -36.01
CA THR A 439 -5.78 -20.96 -37.49
C THR A 439 -5.72 -19.54 -38.05
N GLY A 440 -4.79 -19.30 -38.97
CA GLY A 440 -4.70 -18.02 -39.66
C GLY A 440 -5.89 -17.82 -40.60
N TYR A 441 -6.44 -16.61 -40.65
CA TYR A 441 -6.87 -15.88 -41.87
C TYR A 441 -7.23 -14.43 -41.50
N THR A 442 -6.92 -13.52 -42.42
CA THR A 442 -7.31 -12.10 -42.51
C THR A 442 -8.83 -11.92 -42.50
N PHE A 443 -9.33 -10.92 -41.75
CA PHE A 443 -10.72 -10.47 -41.88
C PHE A 443 -10.80 -8.95 -42.10
N GLN A 444 -11.44 -8.57 -43.20
CA GLN A 444 -11.94 -7.23 -43.49
C GLN A 444 -13.18 -6.96 -42.63
N GLY A 445 -13.09 -5.98 -41.74
CA GLY A 445 -14.22 -5.37 -41.01
C GLY A 445 -14.40 -3.91 -41.41
N PRO A 446 -15.60 -3.34 -41.23
CA PRO A 446 -16.07 -2.16 -41.97
C PRO A 446 -15.26 -0.91 -41.64
N GLU A 447 -14.90 -0.19 -42.70
CA GLU A 447 -14.16 1.07 -42.78
C GLU A 447 -14.22 1.97 -41.53
N THR A 448 -13.32 1.73 -40.57
CA THR A 448 -12.77 2.75 -39.66
C THR A 448 -11.32 2.40 -39.33
N SER A 449 -10.45 2.63 -40.31
CA SER A 449 -9.00 2.79 -40.10
C SER A 449 -8.75 3.87 -39.03
N ARG A 450 -7.77 3.81 -38.11
CA ARG A 450 -6.44 3.22 -38.17
C ARG A 450 -5.83 3.36 -36.76
N TYR A 451 -5.66 2.29 -35.99
CA TYR A 451 -4.63 2.20 -34.94
C TYR A 451 -4.28 0.73 -34.70
N SER A 452 -3.40 0.22 -35.57
CA SER A 452 -2.53 -0.90 -35.24
C SER A 452 -1.46 -0.37 -34.29
N HIS A 453 -1.43 -0.81 -33.04
CA HIS A 453 -0.22 -0.70 -32.25
C HIS A 453 0.70 -1.86 -32.65
N GLU A 454 1.64 -1.58 -33.56
CA GLU A 454 2.95 -2.22 -33.45
C GLU A 454 3.55 -1.67 -32.16
N SER A 455 3.59 -2.49 -31.11
CA SER A 455 4.55 -2.29 -30.04
C SER A 455 5.91 -2.24 -30.72
N ASN A 456 6.53 -1.05 -30.80
CA ASN A 456 7.89 -0.95 -31.29
C ASN A 456 8.74 -1.81 -30.35
N PRO A 457 9.28 -2.96 -30.79
CA PRO A 457 10.09 -3.81 -29.93
C PRO A 457 11.38 -3.10 -29.47
N GLU A 458 11.72 -1.97 -30.11
CA GLU A 458 12.90 -1.17 -29.81
C GLU A 458 12.68 -0.11 -28.71
N SER A 459 11.45 0.17 -28.25
CA SER A 459 11.25 1.05 -27.09
C SER A 459 11.42 0.29 -25.77
N VAL A 460 12.57 -0.36 -25.61
CA VAL A 460 13.01 -0.89 -24.31
C VAL A 460 13.50 0.31 -23.51
N PHE A 461 12.72 0.75 -22.52
CA PHE A 461 13.23 1.71 -21.54
C PHE A 461 14.36 1.01 -20.77
N HIS A 462 15.60 1.25 -21.19
CA HIS A 462 16.78 0.73 -20.52
C HIS A 462 17.06 1.60 -19.29
N ALA A 463 16.31 1.38 -18.21
CA ALA A 463 16.68 1.90 -16.91
C ALA A 463 18.03 1.26 -16.51
N PRO A 464 19.09 2.05 -16.22
CA PRO A 464 20.33 1.48 -15.71
C PRO A 464 20.07 0.74 -14.40
N LYS A 465 20.54 -0.51 -14.30
CA LYS A 465 20.48 -1.30 -13.06
C LYS A 465 21.41 -0.68 -12.01
N ILE A 466 20.89 0.23 -11.20
CA ILE A 466 21.58 0.71 -10.01
C ILE A 466 21.18 -0.18 -8.85
N PHE A 467 22.09 -1.05 -8.42
CA PHE A 467 21.93 -1.84 -7.20
C PHE A 467 22.04 -0.91 -5.98
N GLY A 468 20.96 -0.83 -5.18
CA GLY A 468 20.88 -0.03 -3.95
C GLY A 468 19.97 1.20 -4.09
N CYS A 469 18.65 0.97 -4.11
CA CYS A 469 17.65 2.00 -4.40
C CYS A 469 16.86 2.52 -3.18
N GLN A 470 17.05 1.99 -1.97
CA GLN A 470 16.43 2.53 -0.75
C GLN A 470 17.45 3.35 0.02
N ARG A 471 17.51 4.65 -0.27
CA ARG A 471 18.39 5.56 0.48
C ARG A 471 17.61 6.08 1.67
N TYR A 472 17.90 5.52 2.84
CA TYR A 472 17.43 6.13 4.06
C TYR A 472 18.12 7.49 4.22
N LYS A 473 17.33 8.57 4.27
CA LYS A 473 17.76 9.93 4.55
C LYS A 473 16.87 10.49 5.65
N ALA A 474 17.47 10.81 6.79
CA ALA A 474 16.75 11.38 7.94
C ALA A 474 16.33 12.81 7.66
N PHE A 475 17.17 13.56 6.93
CA PHE A 475 16.91 14.96 6.61
C PHE A 475 16.68 15.18 5.13
N LEU A 476 15.93 16.24 4.86
CA LEU A 476 15.64 16.74 3.53
C LEU A 476 15.82 18.25 3.55
N SER A 477 16.72 18.77 2.72
CA SER A 477 17.01 20.19 2.64
C SER A 477 16.67 20.75 1.27
N CYS A 478 16.17 21.97 1.23
CA CYS A 478 16.02 22.74 0.00
C CYS A 478 16.06 24.24 0.30
N THR A 479 16.37 25.03 -0.71
CA THR A 479 16.18 26.48 -0.66
C THR A 479 14.83 26.80 -1.30
N THR A 480 13.96 27.48 -0.56
CA THR A 480 12.62 27.85 -1.03
C THR A 480 12.17 29.15 -0.35
N SER A 481 11.10 29.75 -0.89
CA SER A 481 10.41 30.86 -0.26
C SER A 481 9.52 30.36 0.87
N THR A 482 9.59 31.01 2.03
CA THR A 482 8.60 30.89 3.10
C THR A 482 7.80 32.18 3.25
N ALA A 483 6.58 32.03 3.76
CA ALA A 483 5.70 33.12 4.12
C ALA A 483 4.97 32.78 5.41
N ARG A 484 4.40 33.81 6.07
CA ARG A 484 3.66 33.64 7.31
C ARG A 484 2.21 34.04 7.13
N PHE A 485 1.32 33.24 7.71
CA PHE A 485 -0.13 33.43 7.68
C PHE A 485 -0.70 33.23 9.08
N LYS A 486 -1.91 33.73 9.32
CA LYS A 486 -2.64 33.50 10.57
C LYS A 486 -3.67 32.39 10.41
N ILE A 487 -3.88 31.64 11.49
CA ILE A 487 -4.98 30.68 11.56
C ILE A 487 -6.29 31.46 11.75
N ARG A 488 -7.10 31.55 10.71
CA ARG A 488 -8.43 32.15 10.78
C ARG A 488 -9.42 31.27 11.53
N ARG A 489 -9.41 29.97 11.26
CA ARG A 489 -10.36 29.00 11.79
C ARG A 489 -9.75 27.60 11.80
N ILE A 490 -10.12 26.82 12.80
CA ILE A 490 -9.84 25.38 12.88
C ILE A 490 -11.16 24.64 12.66
N ILE A 491 -11.16 23.72 11.72
CA ILE A 491 -12.31 22.90 11.38
C ILE A 491 -12.02 21.49 11.83
N PHE A 492 -12.83 21.05 12.79
CA PHE A 492 -12.94 19.64 13.14
C PHE A 492 -14.11 19.05 12.36
N PRO A 493 -13.92 17.94 11.63
CA PRO A 493 -15.03 17.20 11.06
C PRO A 493 -16.10 16.88 12.12
N HIS A 494 -17.31 17.40 11.97
CA HIS A 494 -18.43 17.19 12.91
C HIS A 494 -19.38 16.07 12.46
N LYS A 495 -20.02 15.40 13.43
CA LYS A 495 -21.21 14.54 13.27
C LYS A 495 -22.34 15.34 12.60
N GLY A 496 -22.65 15.08 11.34
CA GLY A 496 -23.83 15.67 10.69
C GLY A 496 -23.74 15.92 9.18
N VAL A 497 -22.55 15.87 8.59
CA VAL A 497 -22.42 15.82 7.12
C VAL A 497 -22.31 14.34 6.74
N PRO A 498 -23.34 13.72 6.13
CA PRO A 498 -23.19 12.37 5.61
C PRO A 498 -22.07 12.41 4.59
N ALA A 499 -20.98 11.64 4.77
CA ALA A 499 -20.02 11.51 3.69
C ALA A 499 -20.64 10.55 2.66
N GLN A 500 -21.65 11.01 1.92
CA GLN A 500 -22.45 10.24 0.97
C GLN A 500 -21.67 9.06 0.40
N ARG A 501 -22.13 7.85 0.75
CA ARG A 501 -21.60 6.56 0.30
C ARG A 501 -21.35 6.58 -1.20
N ARG A 502 -20.12 6.92 -1.60
CA ARG A 502 -19.69 6.70 -2.96
C ARG A 502 -19.40 5.22 -3.10
N ARG A 503 -20.42 4.48 -3.55
CA ARG A 503 -20.13 3.34 -4.43
C ARG A 503 -19.40 3.92 -5.63
N TYR A 504 -18.08 3.82 -5.65
CA TYR A 504 -17.31 3.94 -6.89
C TYR A 504 -17.77 2.80 -7.80
N ARG A 505 -18.91 2.98 -8.48
CA ARG A 505 -19.30 2.12 -9.60
C ARG A 505 -18.47 2.56 -10.80
N ALA A 506 -17.24 2.04 -10.85
CA ALA A 506 -16.48 1.90 -12.07
C ALA A 506 -16.00 0.45 -12.10
N SER A 507 -16.64 -0.34 -12.97
CA SER A 507 -16.12 -1.55 -13.61
C SER A 507 -14.98 -2.28 -12.89
N LEU A 508 -15.31 -3.38 -12.20
CA LEU A 508 -14.43 -4.54 -11.87
C LEU A 508 -12.93 -4.26 -11.99
N ASN A 509 -12.37 -3.48 -11.06
CA ASN A 509 -10.94 -3.28 -10.84
C ASN A 509 -10.77 -2.69 -9.43
N ILE A 510 -10.39 -3.53 -8.45
CA ILE A 510 -10.45 -3.21 -7.01
C ILE A 510 -9.36 -2.18 -6.63
N SER A 511 -9.75 -0.91 -6.52
CA SER A 511 -8.93 0.21 -6.04
C SER A 511 -8.65 0.09 -4.53
N VAL A 512 -7.65 0.77 -3.98
CA VAL A 512 -7.46 0.91 -2.52
C VAL A 512 -8.71 1.49 -1.87
N LEU A 513 -9.43 2.33 -2.62
CA LEU A 513 -10.74 2.90 -2.25
C LEU A 513 -11.82 1.83 -2.04
N ASP A 514 -11.67 0.67 -2.66
CA ASP A 514 -12.60 -0.45 -2.56
C ASP A 514 -12.16 -1.47 -1.49
N THR A 515 -11.10 -1.20 -0.72
CA THR A 515 -10.72 -2.08 0.40
C THR A 515 -11.59 -1.79 1.63
N PRO A 516 -11.88 -2.79 2.49
CA PRO A 516 -12.75 -2.61 3.67
C PRO A 516 -12.37 -1.38 4.52
N PHE A 517 -11.07 -1.11 4.66
CA PHE A 517 -10.54 0.01 5.45
C PHE A 517 -10.82 1.40 4.88
N TYR A 518 -11.12 1.54 3.59
CA TYR A 518 -11.50 2.81 2.96
C TYR A 518 -12.97 2.83 2.51
N GLN A 519 -13.67 1.68 2.57
CA GLN A 519 -15.11 1.59 2.33
C GLN A 519 -15.92 2.10 3.53
N ASP A 520 -15.45 1.86 4.75
CA ASP A 520 -16.05 2.42 5.96
C ASP A 520 -15.58 3.87 6.14
N GLU A 521 -16.54 4.80 6.32
CA GLU A 521 -16.23 6.17 6.71
C GLU A 521 -15.35 6.12 7.97
N PRO A 522 -14.20 6.83 7.99
CA PRO A 522 -13.41 6.90 9.20
C PRO A 522 -14.29 7.50 10.29
N ASP A 523 -14.14 7.01 11.52
CA ASP A 523 -14.76 7.67 12.68
C ASP A 523 -14.38 9.15 12.61
N PHE A 524 -15.37 10.05 12.67
CA PHE A 524 -15.14 11.49 12.50
C PHE A 524 -14.18 12.02 13.57
N ASP A 525 -14.24 11.42 14.77
CA ASP A 525 -13.32 11.70 15.88
C ASP A 525 -11.86 11.30 15.55
N ALA A 526 -11.66 10.49 14.51
CA ALA A 526 -10.35 10.05 14.02
C ALA A 526 -9.84 10.83 12.79
N CYS A 527 -10.54 11.84 12.28
CA CYS A 527 -10.08 12.67 11.15
C CYS A 527 -9.19 13.83 11.62
N CYS A 528 -8.18 14.21 10.81
CA CYS A 528 -7.33 15.35 11.12
C CYS A 528 -8.09 16.68 11.02
N PRO A 529 -7.81 17.66 11.89
CA PRO A 529 -8.33 19.01 11.72
C PRO A 529 -7.78 19.66 10.45
N VAL A 530 -8.58 20.55 9.87
CA VAL A 530 -8.18 21.44 8.76
C VAL A 530 -8.12 22.86 9.29
N VAL A 531 -7.03 23.55 8.97
CA VAL A 531 -6.77 24.92 9.36
C VAL A 531 -6.98 25.82 8.16
N ILE A 532 -7.77 26.89 8.33
CA ILE A 532 -7.94 27.94 7.33
C ILE A 532 -6.94 29.06 7.61
N LEU A 533 -6.22 29.46 6.57
CA LEU A 533 -5.24 30.53 6.61
C LEU A 533 -5.84 31.85 6.14
N GLU A 534 -5.45 32.93 6.80
CA GLU A 534 -5.64 34.30 6.35
C GLU A 534 -4.32 35.05 6.28
N ASP A 535 -4.26 36.05 5.40
CA ASP A 535 -3.14 36.98 5.34
C ASP A 535 -3.28 38.10 6.40
N ASN A 536 -2.35 39.06 6.38
CA ASN A 536 -2.35 40.17 7.33
C ASN A 536 -3.53 41.14 7.17
N GLU A 537 -4.21 41.11 6.03
CA GLU A 537 -5.40 41.92 5.72
C GLU A 537 -6.70 41.18 6.06
N GLY A 538 -6.61 39.94 6.57
CA GLY A 538 -7.77 39.09 6.87
C GLY A 538 -8.38 38.44 5.63
N ARG A 539 -7.70 38.51 4.47
CA ARG A 539 -8.14 37.84 3.24
C ARG A 539 -7.86 36.35 3.36
N TRP A 540 -8.76 35.54 2.84
CA TRP A 540 -8.58 34.09 2.83
C TRP A 540 -7.39 33.70 1.94
N ALA A 541 -6.36 33.11 2.56
CA ALA A 541 -5.12 32.74 1.90
C ALA A 541 -5.12 31.30 1.38
N GLY A 542 -5.72 30.38 2.15
CA GLY A 542 -5.68 28.96 1.82
C GLY A 542 -6.07 28.08 2.99
N LEU A 543 -5.65 26.82 2.94
CA LEU A 543 -5.94 25.83 3.97
C LEU A 543 -4.80 24.83 4.13
N LEU A 544 -4.73 24.20 5.30
CA LEU A 544 -3.77 23.16 5.65
C LEU A 544 -4.47 22.00 6.34
N LYS A 545 -4.19 20.78 5.91
CA LYS A 545 -4.55 19.56 6.62
C LYS A 545 -3.45 19.19 7.61
N MET A 546 -3.85 19.05 8.87
CA MET A 546 -2.92 18.71 9.94
C MET A 546 -2.45 17.27 9.85
N MET A 547 -1.21 17.01 10.27
CA MET A 547 -0.70 15.64 10.36
C MET A 547 -1.33 14.90 11.55
N GLU A 548 -1.40 15.57 12.70
CA GLU A 548 -1.89 15.04 13.97
C GLU A 548 -2.87 16.01 14.63
N ASN A 549 -3.59 15.55 15.65
CA ASN A 549 -4.42 16.42 16.47
C ASN A 549 -3.55 17.09 17.56
N ASP A 550 -3.05 18.29 17.27
CA ASP A 550 -2.22 19.06 18.21
C ASP A 550 -3.11 20.04 19.01
N PRO A 551 -3.33 19.81 20.33
CA PRO A 551 -4.23 20.62 21.14
C PRO A 551 -3.70 22.02 21.40
N ASN A 552 -2.44 22.32 21.06
CA ASN A 552 -1.82 23.62 21.29
C ASN A 552 -2.07 24.61 20.14
N ILE A 553 -2.75 24.19 19.08
CA ILE A 553 -3.02 25.05 17.93
C ILE A 553 -4.22 25.94 18.24
N ASN A 554 -4.06 27.24 18.03
CA ASN A 554 -5.07 28.23 18.35
C ASN A 554 -5.40 29.12 17.14
N VAL A 555 -6.62 29.65 17.13
CA VAL A 555 -7.02 30.70 16.20
C VAL A 555 -6.16 31.95 16.45
N GLN A 556 -5.85 32.71 15.39
CA GLN A 556 -4.91 33.83 15.33
C GLN A 556 -3.43 33.47 15.52
N GLN A 557 -3.09 32.20 15.72
CA GLN A 557 -1.69 31.77 15.72
C GLN A 557 -1.06 32.05 14.35
N GLU A 558 0.13 32.64 14.36
CA GLU A 558 0.96 32.80 13.17
C GLU A 558 1.68 31.48 12.86
N VAL A 559 1.63 31.08 11.59
CA VAL A 559 2.25 29.86 11.09
C VAL A 559 3.18 30.19 9.94
N GLU A 560 4.36 29.57 9.94
CA GLU A 560 5.31 29.66 8.86
C GLU A 560 5.15 28.47 7.91
N VAL A 561 4.98 28.79 6.63
CA VAL A 561 4.77 27.80 5.56
C VAL A 561 5.85 27.94 4.49
N ALA A 562 6.30 26.81 3.97
CA ALA A 562 7.30 26.72 2.91
C ALA A 562 6.65 26.25 1.61
N ALA A 563 6.94 26.93 0.49
CA ALA A 563 6.47 26.51 -0.83
C ALA A 563 7.27 25.29 -1.34
N ILE A 564 6.57 24.33 -1.92
CA ILE A 564 7.15 23.05 -2.41
C ILE A 564 7.02 22.94 -3.91
N SER A 565 5.81 23.17 -4.40
CA SER A 565 5.47 23.15 -5.81
C SER A 565 4.36 24.14 -6.07
N GLN A 566 4.22 24.60 -7.30
CA GLN A 566 3.06 25.38 -7.74
C GLN A 566 2.17 24.51 -8.63
N GLY A 567 0.89 24.82 -8.71
CA GLY A 567 -0.04 24.12 -9.58
C GLY A 567 -1.29 24.94 -9.87
N SER A 568 -2.12 24.40 -10.74
CA SER A 568 -3.39 24.99 -11.17
C SER A 568 -4.49 23.94 -11.13
N SER A 569 -5.73 24.33 -10.81
CA SER A 569 -6.90 23.43 -10.83
C SER A 569 -8.18 24.18 -11.17
N SER A 570 -9.11 23.51 -11.86
CA SER A 570 -10.48 24.02 -11.98
C SER A 570 -11.27 23.84 -10.68
N TYR A 571 -12.30 24.67 -10.48
CA TYR A 571 -13.19 24.60 -9.32
C TYR A 571 -14.07 23.33 -9.29
N ILE A 572 -14.43 22.74 -10.45
CA ILE A 572 -15.11 21.43 -10.48
C ILE A 572 -14.21 20.34 -9.88
N ASN A 573 -12.94 20.34 -10.29
CA ASN A 573 -11.96 19.38 -9.81
C ASN A 573 -11.68 19.55 -8.31
N ALA A 574 -11.98 20.72 -7.75
CA ALA A 574 -11.94 21.00 -6.32
C ALA A 574 -13.00 20.20 -5.52
N ALA A 575 -14.00 19.56 -6.14
CA ALA A 575 -15.05 18.87 -5.39
C ALA A 575 -14.60 17.53 -4.75
N LEU A 576 -13.36 17.06 -5.01
CA LEU A 576 -13.00 15.64 -4.88
C LEU A 576 -12.10 15.27 -3.68
N THR A 577 -11.55 16.22 -2.91
CA THR A 577 -10.79 15.91 -1.66
C THR A 577 -11.49 16.48 -0.44
N TYR A 578 -11.19 15.93 0.73
CA TYR A 578 -11.75 16.42 1.99
C TYR A 578 -11.46 17.90 2.22
N GLU A 579 -10.23 18.33 2.01
CA GLU A 579 -9.79 19.71 2.18
C GLU A 579 -10.51 20.69 1.25
N GLU A 580 -10.72 20.28 0.00
CA GLU A 580 -11.40 21.11 -0.98
C GLU A 580 -12.93 21.05 -0.79
N ARG A 581 -13.48 20.00 -0.14
CA ARG A 581 -14.86 20.00 0.36
C ARG A 581 -15.04 21.01 1.48
N VAL A 582 -14.07 21.07 2.40
CA VAL A 582 -14.03 22.11 3.42
C VAL A 582 -13.91 23.47 2.75
N ASP A 583 -13.01 23.63 1.78
CA ASP A 583 -12.85 24.85 0.97
C ASP A 583 -14.18 25.34 0.38
N ARG A 584 -14.97 24.43 -0.22
CA ARG A 584 -16.32 24.74 -0.70
C ARG A 584 -17.12 25.39 0.41
N MET A 585 -17.28 24.76 1.58
CA MET A 585 -18.12 25.27 2.67
C MET A 585 -17.73 26.67 3.20
N VAL A 586 -16.49 27.11 2.98
CA VAL A 586 -15.97 28.40 3.49
C VAL A 586 -15.63 29.42 2.40
N SER A 587 -15.65 29.04 1.13
CA SER A 587 -15.36 29.94 0.01
C SER A 587 -16.51 30.89 -0.31
N GLU A 588 -16.19 32.10 -0.77
CA GLU A 588 -17.18 33.04 -1.32
C GLU A 588 -17.98 32.43 -2.49
N CYS A 589 -17.39 31.48 -3.22
CA CYS A 589 -18.06 30.78 -4.31
C CYS A 589 -19.27 29.99 -3.79
N TYR A 590 -19.17 29.35 -2.63
CA TYR A 590 -20.27 28.62 -2.03
C TYR A 590 -21.34 29.54 -1.47
N GLN A 591 -20.97 30.66 -0.83
CA GLN A 591 -21.93 31.68 -0.41
C GLN A 591 -22.73 32.22 -1.62
N ARG A 592 -22.06 32.54 -2.73
CA ARG A 592 -22.72 32.99 -3.96
C ARG A 592 -23.55 31.89 -4.63
N MET A 593 -23.20 30.62 -4.44
CA MET A 593 -24.00 29.48 -4.91
C MET A 593 -25.22 29.23 -4.03
N GLU A 594 -25.13 29.43 -2.71
CA GLU A 594 -26.29 29.46 -1.82
C GLU A 594 -27.24 30.58 -2.24
N GLU A 595 -26.72 31.79 -2.52
CA GLU A 595 -27.51 32.91 -3.04
C GLU A 595 -28.17 32.59 -4.41
N GLU A 596 -27.49 31.90 -5.32
CA GLU A 596 -28.09 31.46 -6.60
C GLU A 596 -29.09 30.30 -6.43
N ALA A 597 -28.82 29.34 -5.54
CA ALA A 597 -29.74 28.24 -5.24
C ALA A 597 -31.04 28.75 -4.57
N ASP A 598 -30.93 29.74 -3.68
CA ASP A 598 -32.05 30.46 -3.11
C ASP A 598 -32.81 31.24 -4.18
N ARG A 599 -32.12 31.89 -5.12
CA ARG A 599 -32.77 32.51 -6.31
C ARG A 599 -33.54 31.52 -7.17
N MET A 600 -33.08 30.27 -7.24
CA MET A 600 -33.70 29.20 -8.02
C MET A 600 -34.71 28.36 -7.20
N ASP A 601 -34.98 28.75 -5.94
CA ASP A 601 -35.91 28.11 -5.02
C ASP A 601 -35.58 26.63 -4.74
N LEU A 602 -34.29 26.28 -4.79
CA LEU A 602 -33.79 24.92 -4.59
C LEU A 602 -33.58 24.58 -3.10
N GLY A 603 -33.53 25.60 -2.23
CA GLY A 603 -33.36 25.48 -0.78
C GLY A 603 -31.94 25.07 -0.34
N PRO A 604 -31.52 25.41 0.90
CA PRO A 604 -30.16 25.19 1.38
C PRO A 604 -29.76 23.70 1.52
N SER A 605 -30.74 22.80 1.65
CA SER A 605 -30.50 21.35 1.67
C SER A 605 -30.04 20.79 0.33
N PHE A 606 -30.38 21.44 -0.80
CA PHE A 606 -30.01 20.98 -2.13
C PHE A 606 -28.49 20.91 -2.31
N LEU A 607 -27.76 21.93 -1.86
CA LEU A 607 -26.30 21.98 -1.98
C LEU A 607 -25.58 21.00 -1.04
N HIS A 608 -26.21 20.64 0.09
CA HIS A 608 -25.68 19.67 1.05
C HIS A 608 -25.86 18.21 0.59
N ASP A 609 -26.91 17.92 -0.18
CA ASP A 609 -27.24 16.57 -0.67
C ASP A 609 -26.74 16.28 -2.11
N MET A 610 -26.12 17.25 -2.80
CA MET A 610 -25.56 17.02 -4.15
C MET A 610 -24.25 16.23 -4.11
N ASP A 611 -24.18 15.17 -4.93
CA ASP A 611 -22.91 14.49 -5.21
C ASP A 611 -22.03 15.33 -6.16
N CYS A 612 -20.73 15.01 -6.36
CA CYS A 612 -19.91 15.85 -7.27
C CYS A 612 -20.37 15.85 -8.74
N ARG A 613 -21.15 14.86 -9.20
CA ARG A 613 -21.70 14.85 -10.57
C ARG A 613 -22.89 15.79 -10.66
N ASP A 614 -23.77 15.76 -9.67
CA ASP A 614 -24.90 16.68 -9.56
C ASP A 614 -24.39 18.13 -9.41
N TYR A 615 -23.31 18.31 -8.63
CA TYR A 615 -22.60 19.59 -8.52
C TYR A 615 -21.95 20.05 -9.83
N GLU A 616 -21.28 19.15 -10.56
CA GLU A 616 -20.70 19.44 -11.88
C GLU A 616 -21.80 19.82 -12.89
N MET A 617 -23.00 19.26 -12.77
CA MET A 617 -24.15 19.60 -13.61
C MET A 617 -24.78 20.94 -13.20
N ALA A 618 -24.88 21.22 -11.90
CA ALA A 618 -25.52 22.42 -11.34
C ALA A 618 -24.66 23.69 -11.40
N LEU A 619 -23.33 23.57 -11.52
CA LEU A 619 -22.45 24.73 -11.65
C LEU A 619 -22.74 25.55 -12.93
N PRO A 620 -22.85 26.89 -12.86
CA PRO A 620 -22.91 27.71 -14.06
C PRO A 620 -21.68 27.48 -14.95
N ASN A 621 -21.87 27.41 -16.27
CA ASN A 621 -20.81 27.06 -17.24
C ASN A 621 -19.52 27.90 -17.09
N LYS A 622 -19.62 29.16 -16.65
CA LYS A 622 -18.47 30.04 -16.40
C LYS A 622 -17.48 29.49 -15.37
N TRP A 623 -17.97 28.84 -14.31
CA TRP A 623 -17.15 28.30 -13.22
C TRP A 623 -16.57 26.92 -13.55
N LYS A 624 -17.14 26.24 -14.55
CA LYS A 624 -16.61 24.95 -15.04
C LYS A 624 -15.25 25.13 -15.71
N THR A 625 -15.01 26.32 -16.24
CA THR A 625 -13.80 26.69 -16.99
C THR A 625 -12.81 27.53 -16.19
N GLU A 626 -13.20 28.05 -15.03
CA GLU A 626 -12.33 28.91 -14.23
C GLU A 626 -11.29 28.06 -13.49
N VAL A 627 -10.03 28.42 -13.67
CA VAL A 627 -8.86 27.76 -13.07
C VAL A 627 -8.28 28.71 -12.03
N TYR A 628 -7.93 28.16 -10.86
CA TYR A 628 -7.19 28.89 -9.85
C TYR A 628 -5.78 28.33 -9.72
N ASP A 629 -4.83 29.22 -9.46
CA ASP A 629 -3.44 28.89 -9.21
C ASP A 629 -3.14 28.86 -7.72
N PHE A 630 -2.25 27.95 -7.33
CA PHE A 630 -1.87 27.74 -5.94
C PHE A 630 -0.42 27.29 -5.80
N TYR A 631 0.12 27.51 -4.60
CA TYR A 631 1.31 26.85 -4.10
C TYR A 631 0.90 25.70 -3.19
N ASN A 632 1.46 24.51 -3.40
CA ASN A 632 1.48 23.47 -2.38
C ASN A 632 2.52 23.86 -1.33
N VAL A 633 2.10 23.86 -0.07
CA VAL A 633 2.91 24.35 1.04
C VAL A 633 2.96 23.33 2.18
N LEU A 634 4.09 23.33 2.91
CA LEU A 634 4.22 22.64 4.18
C LEU A 634 4.22 23.65 5.31
N TRP A 635 3.43 23.41 6.34
CA TRP A 635 3.63 24.08 7.62
C TRP A 635 4.80 23.43 8.33
N ILE A 636 5.85 24.21 8.53
CA ILE A 636 7.09 23.81 9.21
C ILE A 636 7.17 24.43 10.60
N LYS A 637 7.73 23.69 11.54
CA LYS A 637 8.01 24.17 12.90
C LYS A 637 9.45 23.84 13.28
N GLU A 638 10.21 24.86 13.67
CA GLU A 638 11.60 24.65 14.08
C GLU A 638 11.66 23.95 15.44
N ARG A 639 12.55 22.95 15.53
CA ARG A 639 12.90 22.26 16.76
C ARG A 639 14.37 21.88 16.74
N GLY A 640 15.20 22.63 17.47
CA GLY A 640 16.62 22.33 17.62
C GLY A 640 17.41 22.43 16.31
N GLY A 641 17.14 23.44 15.48
CA GLY A 641 17.81 23.67 14.19
C GLY A 641 17.35 22.75 13.06
N VAL A 642 16.29 21.96 13.27
CA VAL A 642 15.64 21.11 12.26
C VAL A 642 14.16 21.45 12.20
N MET A 643 13.61 21.49 11.01
CA MET A 643 12.20 21.79 10.76
C MET A 643 11.36 20.51 10.75
N GLU A 644 10.29 20.47 11.53
CA GLU A 644 9.32 19.38 11.54
C GLU A 644 8.10 19.73 10.70
N ARG A 645 7.63 18.80 9.86
CA ARG A 645 6.37 18.94 9.11
C ARG A 645 5.17 18.78 10.05
N LYS A 646 4.36 19.83 10.20
CA LYS A 646 3.13 19.83 11.02
C LYS A 646 1.84 19.72 10.23
N ALA A 647 1.82 20.27 9.01
CA ALA A 647 0.66 20.24 8.13
C ALA A 647 1.07 20.37 6.67
N ILE A 648 0.15 20.12 5.77
CA ILE A 648 0.31 20.29 4.32
C ILE A 648 -0.97 20.87 3.74
N GLY A 649 -0.86 21.70 2.71
CA GLY A 649 -2.03 22.16 2.00
C GLY A 649 -1.68 23.12 0.89
N ARG A 650 -2.54 24.11 0.68
CA ARG A 650 -2.42 25.04 -0.44
C ARG A 650 -2.65 26.47 0.00
N VAL A 651 -1.90 27.37 -0.62
CA VAL A 651 -2.11 28.82 -0.55
C VAL A 651 -2.36 29.34 -1.96
N ARG A 652 -3.34 30.24 -2.10
CA ARG A 652 -3.68 30.89 -3.36
C ARG A 652 -2.49 31.67 -3.88
N LYS A 653 -2.19 31.50 -5.18
CA LYS A 653 -0.99 32.08 -5.80
C LYS A 653 -0.93 33.60 -5.64
N HIS A 654 -2.02 34.32 -5.92
CA HIS A 654 -2.04 35.78 -5.79
C HIS A 654 -1.78 36.25 -4.34
N ILE A 655 -2.41 35.59 -3.34
CA ILE A 655 -2.17 35.92 -1.92
C ILE A 655 -0.73 35.64 -1.53
N TRP A 656 -0.16 34.50 -1.98
CA TRP A 656 1.23 34.17 -1.74
C TRP A 656 2.17 35.21 -2.39
N ASP A 657 1.91 35.58 -3.64
CA ASP A 657 2.78 36.45 -4.42
C ASP A 657 2.82 37.88 -3.85
N GLU A 658 1.72 38.34 -3.28
CA GLU A 658 1.58 39.61 -2.55
C GLU A 658 2.14 39.58 -1.11
N SER A 659 2.32 38.39 -0.54
CA SER A 659 2.82 38.25 0.83
C SER A 659 4.31 38.60 0.97
N HIS A 660 4.71 38.97 2.18
CA HIS A 660 6.12 39.13 2.52
C HIS A 660 6.80 37.75 2.55
N LYS A 661 7.63 37.47 1.54
CA LYS A 661 8.36 36.21 1.37
C LYS A 661 9.80 36.34 1.83
N THR A 662 10.31 35.29 2.47
CA THR A 662 11.72 35.16 2.81
C THR A 662 12.28 33.94 2.11
N GLU A 663 13.38 34.09 1.37
CA GLU A 663 14.12 32.95 0.84
C GLU A 663 15.01 32.37 1.95
N GLN A 664 14.87 31.07 2.21
CA GLN A 664 15.68 30.39 3.22
C GLN A 664 15.92 28.93 2.85
N THR A 665 17.03 28.39 3.35
CA THR A 665 17.30 26.96 3.30
C THR A 665 16.62 26.28 4.47
N ILE A 666 15.60 25.46 4.18
CA ILE A 666 14.94 24.63 5.18
C ILE A 666 15.65 23.28 5.27
N ARG A 667 15.77 22.75 6.49
CA ARG A 667 16.24 21.39 6.76
C ARG A 667 15.14 20.62 7.49
N LEU A 668 14.35 19.84 6.76
CA LEU A 668 13.27 19.01 7.28
C LEU A 668 13.81 17.72 7.91
N GLY A 669 13.26 17.27 9.04
CA GLY A 669 13.63 16.01 9.71
C GLY A 669 12.50 15.42 10.53
#